data_AF-A0A7S3Z448-F1
#
_entry.id   AF-A0A7S3Z448-F1
#
_cell.length_a   1.000
_cell.length_b   1.000
_cell.length_c   1.000
_cell.angle_alpha   90.00
_cell.angle_beta   90.00
_cell.angle_gamma   90.00
#
_symmetry.space_group_name_H-M   'P 1'
#
loop_
_entity.id
_entity.type
_entity.pdbx_description
1 polymer ?
#
loop_
_entity_poly.entity_id
_entity_poly.type
_entity_poly.pdbx_seq_one_letter_code
_entity_poly.pdbx_strand_id
1 'polypeptide(L)'
;MLRSLLLVGLAPLATESEGFGAASCPCVDPYPYLTGIERRNNGTASECVVSESGSCIPTSYGSRGCQPYDNTTSSKCANPSGIPYVDRPPWCPMSWCYVDVQNCNRKPAESAVFPNAYHQPGQNSTKQRLHYSYETCGFSNKFAIEPHEQFLRNLPVLRVSFPGDSGSGYTIVTTSDGTRAGSVVDFFLNKLFREYGITYEIHPISDASKAFSPTSSFTACAYEVSLNATDICIGNFWPTTARREFVDFCADIYRDSFKLVVYKEDQISALDPSQWKEALAAPWKPFTAAAWAGVVLSLIYAAITMWIVEGWTNDDDYPQDSNVKNVASSLFYSFQSFFGNGDFRWTPHTFPGRLALTALGVFSLIVLTLYTGQVTTILLRRDENGRVNSLEAAMEQGLKVCALSASMLSLTARYSDMGALGVPVANAQEALVKMDNGECSGVLLTEDEWTAARAGLYTEDDPSKHCNKIQVGDTVYVSGNSVPVRTDLQAPLSWAISKLLAEGEYIESSDEAKRDFLPNVQCAESEDLEESVRSLGVGEMMGSFIIAFGACTLAIVLFLIKEELRGHGCCYRKICCRQDKMETRLTDGDSKRDMLSMPMSIVNYGEGEVKKPQDVESVDGKTDSRSRRSTFTRTSVTSVDGVPMRTSTANLLDAQEYLKVPSLMERFFGFKSDDPRNQCADADPQTLDIMAKMLYGRKKTVRGTAKYVKSDMQLKIQDVPMLLELITKAVADERRKELCSKHFPQNSHRQSTPRKRTI
;
A
#
# COMPACT_ATOMS: atom_id res chain seq x y z
N MET A 1 -29.50 -12.47 44.28
CA MET A 1 -28.35 -12.61 43.36
C MET A 1 -27.14 -11.91 43.97
N LEU A 2 -26.35 -12.60 44.80
CA LEU A 2 -25.10 -12.07 45.35
C LEU A 2 -24.30 -13.20 46.03
N ARG A 3 -23.43 -13.86 45.27
CA ARG A 3 -22.34 -14.77 45.68
C ARG A 3 -21.82 -15.48 44.42
N SER A 4 -20.75 -14.94 43.82
CA SER A 4 -19.83 -15.61 42.87
C SER A 4 -18.86 -14.56 42.31
N LEU A 5 -17.81 -14.21 43.07
CA LEU A 5 -16.66 -13.44 42.59
C LEU A 5 -15.52 -13.55 43.63
N LEU A 6 -14.81 -14.67 43.61
CA LEU A 6 -13.49 -14.88 44.22
C LEU A 6 -12.99 -16.29 43.89
N LEU A 7 -12.44 -16.47 42.69
CA LEU A 7 -11.60 -17.61 42.29
C LEU A 7 -10.81 -17.20 41.04
N VAL A 8 -9.97 -16.18 41.18
CA VAL A 8 -8.87 -15.96 40.22
C VAL A 8 -7.83 -17.03 40.51
N GLY A 9 -7.55 -17.88 39.51
CA GLY A 9 -6.62 -18.99 39.66
C GLY A 9 -5.22 -18.48 39.97
N LEU A 10 -4.69 -18.90 41.12
CA LEU A 10 -3.26 -18.92 41.35
C LEU A 10 -2.63 -19.85 40.31
N ALA A 11 -1.89 -19.28 39.35
CA ALA A 11 -0.87 -20.05 38.66
C ALA A 11 0.11 -20.58 39.72
N PRO A 12 0.65 -21.81 39.57
CA PRO A 12 1.67 -22.28 40.49
C PRO A 12 2.88 -21.36 40.36
N LEU A 13 3.16 -20.57 41.40
CA LEU A 13 4.51 -20.09 41.64
C LEU A 13 5.38 -21.34 41.66
N ALA A 14 6.34 -21.41 40.75
CA ALA A 14 7.34 -22.47 40.77
C ALA A 14 8.00 -22.43 42.14
N THR A 15 7.82 -23.48 42.93
CA THR A 15 8.45 -23.60 44.23
C THR A 15 9.96 -23.58 44.01
N GLU A 16 10.62 -22.52 44.44
CA GLU A 16 12.07 -22.46 44.50
C GLU A 16 12.57 -23.69 45.26
N SER A 17 13.38 -24.51 44.61
CA SER A 17 14.10 -25.57 45.29
C SER A 17 15.20 -24.91 46.12
N GLU A 18 14.91 -24.60 47.40
CA GLU A 18 15.90 -24.06 48.32
C GLU A 18 17.19 -24.91 48.28
N GLY A 19 18.31 -24.28 47.95
CA GLY A 19 19.66 -24.79 48.22
C GLY A 19 20.27 -25.86 47.30
N PHE A 20 19.52 -26.59 46.45
CA PHE A 20 20.10 -27.75 45.73
C PHE A 20 20.09 -27.70 44.19
N GLY A 21 19.34 -26.77 43.60
CA GLY A 21 19.17 -26.67 42.15
C GLY A 21 18.33 -27.80 41.54
N ALA A 22 18.20 -27.80 40.22
CA ALA A 22 17.42 -28.78 39.49
C ALA A 22 17.93 -30.22 39.71
N ALA A 23 17.02 -31.14 40.04
CA ALA A 23 17.36 -32.55 40.30
C ALA A 23 18.07 -33.28 39.14
N SER A 24 17.96 -32.77 37.91
CA SER A 24 18.62 -33.32 36.72
C SER A 24 20.03 -32.73 36.45
N CYS A 25 20.48 -31.78 37.26
CA CYS A 25 21.80 -31.17 37.23
C CYS A 25 22.06 -30.50 38.59
N PRO A 26 22.33 -31.28 39.66
CA PRO A 26 22.40 -30.77 41.02
C PRO A 26 23.60 -29.83 41.23
N CYS A 27 23.43 -28.84 42.10
CA CYS A 27 24.52 -27.99 42.53
C CYS A 27 25.55 -28.78 43.36
N VAL A 28 26.83 -28.51 43.15
CA VAL A 28 27.95 -29.09 43.91
C VAL A 28 28.76 -28.01 44.61
N ASP A 29 29.32 -28.32 45.78
CA ASP A 29 30.39 -27.54 46.38
C ASP A 29 31.74 -27.98 45.76
N PRO A 30 32.41 -27.14 44.95
CA PRO A 30 33.65 -27.53 44.32
C PRO A 30 34.85 -27.49 45.27
N TYR A 31 34.82 -26.64 46.31
CA TYR A 31 36.02 -26.26 47.09
C TYR A 31 36.71 -27.40 47.85
N PRO A 32 36.01 -28.42 48.37
CA PRO A 32 36.64 -29.61 48.95
C PRO A 32 37.51 -30.40 47.96
N TYR A 33 37.21 -30.31 46.65
CA TYR A 33 37.81 -31.11 45.59
C TYR A 33 38.49 -30.25 44.50
N LEU A 34 38.74 -28.98 44.81
CA LEU A 34 39.23 -27.99 43.87
C LEU A 34 40.75 -27.98 43.78
N THR A 35 41.28 -28.19 42.58
CA THR A 35 42.73 -28.19 42.29
C THR A 35 43.06 -27.17 41.21
N GLY A 36 44.32 -26.69 41.19
CA GLY A 36 44.80 -25.73 40.18
C GLY A 36 44.52 -24.26 40.48
N ILE A 37 44.25 -23.88 41.74
CA ILE A 37 44.06 -22.48 42.15
C ILE A 37 44.90 -22.15 43.39
N GLU A 38 45.42 -20.91 43.46
CA GLU A 38 46.07 -20.38 44.66
C GLU A 38 45.02 -20.12 45.76
N ARG A 39 45.35 -20.52 46.99
CA ARG A 39 44.59 -20.18 48.20
C ARG A 39 45.39 -19.19 49.05
N ARG A 40 44.73 -18.16 49.56
CA ARG A 40 45.35 -17.06 50.32
C ARG A 40 44.53 -16.75 51.56
N ASN A 41 45.20 -16.40 52.66
CA ASN A 41 44.53 -15.94 53.88
C ASN A 41 44.34 -14.42 53.80
N ASN A 42 43.09 -13.94 53.89
CA ASN A 42 42.74 -12.53 53.67
C ASN A 42 43.02 -11.61 54.87
N GLY A 43 44.13 -11.81 55.58
CA GLY A 43 44.53 -11.05 56.79
C GLY A 43 43.58 -11.14 58.00
N THR A 44 42.42 -11.76 57.85
CA THR A 44 41.27 -11.74 58.79
C THR A 44 40.80 -13.15 59.17
N ALA A 45 41.72 -14.13 59.09
CA ALA A 45 41.50 -15.56 59.34
C ALA A 45 40.48 -16.26 58.40
N SER A 46 40.02 -15.61 57.33
CA SER A 46 39.27 -16.25 56.25
C SER A 46 40.20 -16.72 55.12
N GLU A 47 40.09 -18.01 54.76
CA GLU A 47 40.74 -18.59 53.58
C GLU A 47 39.92 -18.20 52.33
N CYS A 48 40.60 -17.62 51.33
CA CYS A 48 40.00 -17.25 50.05
C CYS A 48 40.74 -17.89 48.88
N VAL A 49 40.06 -17.98 47.75
CA VAL A 49 40.58 -18.52 46.50
C VAL A 49 40.86 -17.35 45.55
N VAL A 50 42.05 -17.32 44.96
CA VAL A 50 42.46 -16.21 44.09
C VAL A 50 41.90 -16.43 42.68
N SER A 51 41.14 -15.47 42.16
CA SER A 51 40.66 -15.48 40.77
C SER A 51 41.81 -15.21 39.78
N GLU A 52 41.56 -15.43 38.49
CA GLU A 52 42.53 -15.05 37.44
C GLU A 52 42.87 -13.55 37.48
N SER A 53 41.91 -12.69 37.85
CA SER A 53 42.11 -11.25 38.08
C SER A 53 42.88 -10.89 39.37
N GLY A 54 43.44 -11.87 40.08
CA GLY A 54 44.16 -11.69 41.35
C GLY A 54 43.28 -11.32 42.54
N SER A 55 41.95 -11.38 42.40
CA SER A 55 40.98 -11.00 43.43
C SER A 55 40.75 -12.14 44.42
N CYS A 56 40.62 -11.83 45.70
CA CYS A 56 40.42 -12.78 46.79
C CYS A 56 38.92 -13.10 46.93
N ILE A 57 38.49 -14.26 46.42
CA ILE A 57 37.07 -14.67 46.39
C ILE A 57 36.79 -15.65 47.55
N PRO A 58 35.70 -15.48 48.32
CA PRO A 58 35.40 -16.36 49.45
C PRO A 58 35.02 -17.77 48.99
N THR A 59 35.39 -18.79 49.77
CA THR A 59 35.03 -20.21 49.56
C THR A 59 33.52 -20.52 49.66
N SER A 60 32.68 -19.50 49.86
CA SER A 60 31.22 -19.59 49.76
C SER A 60 30.66 -19.23 48.38
N TYR A 61 31.49 -18.75 47.45
CA TYR A 61 31.07 -18.29 46.12
C TYR A 61 30.75 -19.50 45.21
N GLY A 62 29.50 -19.64 44.75
CA GLY A 62 29.08 -20.76 43.90
C GLY A 62 28.79 -22.10 44.62
N SER A 63 29.12 -22.24 45.92
CA SER A 63 29.11 -23.52 46.65
C SER A 63 27.89 -23.83 47.53
N ARG A 64 27.06 -22.82 47.85
CA ARG A 64 25.87 -22.94 48.72
C ARG A 64 24.58 -23.07 47.90
N GLY A 65 24.62 -23.87 46.84
CA GLY A 65 23.48 -24.03 45.93
C GLY A 65 23.21 -22.81 45.06
N CYS A 66 21.97 -22.69 44.61
CA CYS A 66 21.51 -21.57 43.78
C CYS A 66 21.44 -20.26 44.58
N GLN A 67 22.34 -19.31 44.30
CA GLN A 67 22.34 -17.97 44.88
C GLN A 67 22.89 -16.94 43.87
N PRO A 68 22.57 -15.64 44.01
CA PRO A 68 23.08 -14.58 43.14
C PRO A 68 24.48 -14.14 43.59
N TYR A 69 25.47 -15.03 43.44
CA TYR A 69 26.81 -14.86 44.00
C TYR A 69 27.56 -13.61 43.54
N ASP A 70 27.38 -13.21 42.28
CA ASP A 70 28.06 -12.06 41.71
C ASP A 70 27.53 -10.72 42.19
N ASN A 71 26.26 -10.69 42.58
CA ASN A 71 25.49 -9.50 42.95
C ASN A 71 26.23 -8.57 43.91
N THR A 72 27.04 -9.13 44.81
CA THR A 72 27.87 -8.42 45.80
C THR A 72 29.36 -8.75 45.73
N THR A 73 29.77 -9.74 44.93
CA THR A 73 31.16 -10.26 44.91
C THR A 73 31.93 -9.86 43.64
N SER A 74 31.24 -9.67 42.52
CA SER A 74 31.87 -9.30 41.25
C SER A 74 32.08 -7.79 41.16
N SER A 75 33.28 -7.36 40.77
CA SER A 75 33.64 -5.95 40.58
C SER A 75 32.87 -5.25 39.45
N LYS A 76 32.19 -6.01 38.57
CA LYS A 76 31.25 -5.48 37.57
C LYS A 76 29.83 -5.25 38.14
N CYS A 77 29.51 -5.90 39.25
CA CYS A 77 28.17 -5.92 39.84
C CYS A 77 28.05 -5.02 41.08
N ALA A 78 29.12 -4.93 41.86
CA ALA A 78 29.15 -4.19 43.12
C ALA A 78 30.50 -3.49 43.35
N ASN A 79 30.46 -2.45 44.17
CA ASN A 79 31.66 -1.77 44.65
C ASN A 79 32.43 -2.65 45.68
N PRO A 80 33.67 -2.28 46.07
CA PRO A 80 34.44 -3.02 47.06
C PRO A 80 33.81 -3.15 48.47
N SER A 81 32.71 -2.45 48.74
CA SER A 81 31.92 -2.57 49.97
C SER A 81 30.71 -3.51 49.82
N GLY A 82 30.58 -4.21 48.69
CA GLY A 82 29.49 -5.14 48.40
C GLY A 82 28.15 -4.45 48.05
N ILE A 83 28.15 -3.14 47.80
CA ILE A 83 26.95 -2.40 47.40
C ILE A 83 26.81 -2.51 45.86
N PRO A 84 25.70 -3.07 45.34
CA PRO A 84 25.55 -3.24 43.90
C PRO A 84 25.35 -1.92 43.15
N TYR A 85 25.83 -1.86 41.91
CA TYR A 85 25.60 -0.73 41.00
C TYR A 85 24.15 -0.68 40.50
N VAL A 86 23.66 0.53 40.19
CA VAL A 86 22.28 0.76 39.69
C VAL A 86 22.14 0.29 38.23
N ASP A 87 23.21 0.48 37.46
CA ASP A 87 23.41 0.15 36.05
C ASP A 87 24.18 -1.17 35.83
N ARG A 88 24.23 -2.03 36.85
CA ARG A 88 24.91 -3.34 36.79
C ARG A 88 24.36 -4.24 35.67
N PRO A 89 25.20 -5.12 35.08
CA PRO A 89 24.76 -6.10 34.09
C PRO A 89 23.56 -6.97 34.54
N PRO A 90 22.66 -7.39 33.61
CA PRO A 90 21.46 -8.16 33.95
C PRO A 90 21.71 -9.51 34.62
N TRP A 91 22.90 -10.09 34.47
CA TRP A 91 23.29 -11.36 35.07
C TRP A 91 23.68 -11.25 36.55
N CYS A 92 24.03 -10.06 37.03
CA CYS A 92 24.46 -9.83 38.42
C CYS A 92 23.46 -10.32 39.50
N PRO A 93 22.14 -10.05 39.40
CA PRO A 93 21.16 -10.55 40.36
C PRO A 93 20.65 -11.98 40.08
N MET A 94 21.13 -12.66 39.03
CA MET A 94 20.64 -13.99 38.68
C MET A 94 21.32 -15.08 39.51
N SER A 95 20.53 -16.05 40.00
CA SER A 95 21.08 -17.17 40.76
C SER A 95 21.72 -18.21 39.83
N TRP A 96 22.86 -18.75 40.27
CA TRP A 96 23.57 -19.85 39.63
C TRP A 96 24.25 -20.73 40.69
N CYS A 97 24.86 -21.84 40.27
CA CYS A 97 25.75 -22.64 41.10
C CYS A 97 26.78 -23.41 40.26
N TYR A 98 27.82 -23.94 40.91
CA TYR A 98 28.71 -24.93 40.27
C TYR A 98 28.01 -26.28 40.14
N VAL A 99 28.31 -27.01 39.07
CA VAL A 99 27.67 -28.31 38.75
C VAL A 99 28.69 -29.32 38.24
N ASP A 100 28.40 -30.60 38.45
CA ASP A 100 29.16 -31.72 37.88
C ASP A 100 28.64 -32.06 36.48
N VAL A 101 29.49 -31.92 35.46
CA VAL A 101 29.15 -32.18 34.05
C VAL A 101 28.71 -33.63 33.81
N GLN A 102 29.24 -34.60 34.56
CA GLN A 102 28.87 -36.02 34.40
C GLN A 102 27.46 -36.32 34.90
N ASN A 103 27.01 -35.56 35.90
CA ASN A 103 25.72 -35.71 36.57
C ASN A 103 24.72 -34.60 36.19
N CYS A 104 24.98 -33.91 35.08
CA CYS A 104 24.18 -32.79 34.59
C CYS A 104 23.63 -33.06 33.18
N ASN A 105 22.30 -33.05 33.03
CA ASN A 105 21.64 -33.17 31.73
C ASN A 105 21.51 -31.84 30.97
N ARG A 106 22.08 -30.76 31.50
CA ARG A 106 22.12 -29.42 30.89
C ARG A 106 23.50 -29.21 30.23
N LYS A 107 23.67 -28.11 29.49
CA LYS A 107 24.98 -27.68 28.98
C LYS A 107 25.55 -26.58 29.89
N PRO A 108 26.26 -26.90 30.98
CA PRO A 108 26.89 -25.89 31.81
C PRO A 108 28.07 -25.24 31.09
N ALA A 109 28.48 -24.06 31.54
CA ALA A 109 29.62 -23.32 30.99
C ALA A 109 30.87 -23.48 31.87
N GLU A 110 32.06 -23.43 31.26
CA GLU A 110 33.33 -23.40 32.00
C GLU A 110 33.48 -22.09 32.78
N SER A 111 34.05 -22.15 33.99
CA SER A 111 34.18 -20.99 34.88
C SER A 111 35.21 -19.98 34.38
N ALA A 112 34.74 -18.83 33.89
CA ALA A 112 35.59 -17.71 33.49
C ALA A 112 36.31 -17.03 34.68
N VAL A 113 35.85 -17.24 35.91
CA VAL A 113 36.48 -16.66 37.13
C VAL A 113 37.69 -17.48 37.57
N PHE A 114 37.67 -18.79 37.31
CA PHE A 114 38.74 -19.73 37.61
C PHE A 114 38.98 -20.68 36.42
N PRO A 115 39.44 -20.18 35.25
CA PRO A 115 39.56 -21.00 34.04
C PRO A 115 40.53 -22.18 34.22
N ASN A 116 41.56 -22.01 35.07
CA ASN A 116 42.55 -23.04 35.39
C ASN A 116 42.18 -23.95 36.58
N ALA A 117 40.96 -23.80 37.12
CA ALA A 117 40.43 -24.68 38.15
C ALA A 117 39.95 -26.02 37.60
N TYR A 118 40.15 -27.06 38.39
CA TYR A 118 39.64 -28.38 38.11
C TYR A 118 38.96 -29.00 39.33
N HIS A 119 37.78 -29.55 39.09
CA HIS A 119 37.03 -30.36 40.03
C HIS A 119 37.40 -31.84 39.85
N GLN A 120 37.69 -32.54 40.95
CA GLN A 120 38.03 -33.96 40.93
C GLN A 120 37.46 -34.67 42.18
N PRO A 121 36.20 -35.17 42.14
CA PRO A 121 35.56 -35.81 43.29
C PRO A 121 36.20 -37.18 43.62
N GLY A 122 37.27 -37.14 44.43
CA GLY A 122 38.02 -38.31 44.89
C GLY A 122 39.22 -38.71 44.01
N GLN A 123 40.21 -39.38 44.61
CA GLN A 123 41.53 -39.64 44.00
C GLN A 123 41.52 -40.39 42.65
N ASN A 124 40.47 -41.17 42.37
CA ASN A 124 40.35 -41.98 41.15
C ASN A 124 39.37 -41.41 40.11
N SER A 125 38.78 -40.23 40.35
CA SER A 125 37.88 -39.59 39.38
C SER A 125 38.67 -38.83 38.30
N THR A 126 38.08 -38.67 37.12
CA THR A 126 38.64 -37.86 36.04
C THR A 126 38.65 -36.39 36.42
N LYS A 127 39.81 -35.73 36.30
CA LYS A 127 39.97 -34.29 36.51
C LYS A 127 39.23 -33.51 35.42
N GLN A 128 38.25 -32.68 35.79
CA GLN A 128 37.42 -31.89 34.87
C GLN A 128 37.58 -30.39 35.12
N ARG A 129 37.44 -29.55 34.09
CA ARG A 129 37.35 -28.09 34.26
C ARG A 129 36.16 -27.74 35.17
N LEU A 130 36.28 -26.68 35.96
CA LEU A 130 35.20 -26.21 36.82
C LEU A 130 34.04 -25.64 35.97
N HIS A 131 32.82 -26.12 36.16
CA HIS A 131 31.64 -25.75 35.38
C HIS A 131 30.51 -25.18 36.24
N TYR A 132 29.78 -24.20 35.73
CA TYR A 132 28.63 -23.56 36.37
C TYR A 132 27.39 -23.55 35.49
N SER A 133 26.20 -23.40 36.08
CA SER A 133 24.95 -23.21 35.34
C SER A 133 24.01 -22.25 36.06
N TYR A 134 23.45 -21.30 35.30
CA TYR A 134 22.29 -20.49 35.70
C TYR A 134 20.99 -21.30 35.51
N GLU A 135 20.96 -22.19 34.52
CA GLU A 135 19.80 -22.97 34.10
C GLU A 135 19.38 -23.97 35.18
N THR A 136 20.35 -24.56 35.88
CA THR A 136 20.13 -25.35 37.11
C THR A 136 19.33 -24.59 38.16
N CYS A 137 19.43 -23.27 38.18
CA CYS A 137 18.80 -22.36 39.12
C CYS A 137 17.60 -21.59 38.54
N GLY A 138 17.12 -21.98 37.35
CA GLY A 138 15.94 -21.38 36.71
C GLY A 138 16.21 -20.12 35.88
N PHE A 139 17.47 -19.68 35.75
CA PHE A 139 17.85 -18.52 34.95
C PHE A 139 18.53 -18.95 33.63
N SER A 140 18.34 -18.23 32.54
CA SER A 140 19.21 -18.40 31.37
C SER A 140 20.60 -17.83 31.67
N ASN A 141 21.68 -18.45 31.23
CA ASN A 141 23.04 -17.92 31.38
C ASN A 141 23.22 -16.61 30.58
N LYS A 142 22.90 -15.47 31.22
CA LYS A 142 23.09 -14.12 30.68
C LYS A 142 24.52 -13.60 30.92
N PHE A 143 25.28 -14.23 31.82
CA PHE A 143 26.73 -14.00 31.94
C PHE A 143 27.43 -14.38 30.62
N ALA A 144 26.95 -15.44 29.95
CA ALA A 144 27.41 -15.88 28.64
C ALA A 144 27.02 -14.98 27.45
N ILE A 145 26.35 -13.83 27.66
CA ILE A 145 26.18 -12.82 26.59
C ILE A 145 27.41 -11.93 26.44
N GLU A 146 28.14 -11.61 27.53
CA GLU A 146 29.42 -10.90 27.42
C GLU A 146 30.45 -11.64 26.54
N PRO A 147 30.51 -12.98 26.57
CA PRO A 147 31.21 -13.79 25.59
C PRO A 147 30.87 -13.55 24.13
N HIS A 148 29.67 -13.16 23.68
CA HIS A 148 29.45 -12.99 22.24
C HIS A 148 30.24 -11.81 21.68
N GLU A 149 30.17 -10.64 22.33
CA GLU A 149 30.98 -9.49 21.94
C GLU A 149 32.48 -9.74 22.15
N GLN A 150 32.88 -10.31 23.29
CA GLN A 150 34.30 -10.59 23.56
C GLN A 150 34.87 -11.67 22.64
N PHE A 151 34.08 -12.67 22.26
CA PHE A 151 34.46 -13.69 21.27
C PHE A 151 34.69 -13.04 19.91
N LEU A 152 33.75 -12.22 19.42
CA LEU A 152 33.91 -11.49 18.16
C LEU A 152 35.14 -10.58 18.15
N ARG A 153 35.40 -9.86 19.24
CA ARG A 153 36.59 -9.00 19.40
C ARG A 153 37.91 -9.77 19.51
N ASN A 154 37.87 -11.01 19.97
CA ASN A 154 39.03 -11.89 20.11
C ASN A 154 39.11 -12.97 19.01
N LEU A 155 38.35 -12.83 17.92
CA LEU A 155 38.40 -13.78 16.81
C LEU A 155 39.78 -13.79 16.16
N PRO A 156 40.32 -14.98 15.81
CA PRO A 156 41.44 -15.05 14.87
C PRO A 156 41.00 -14.53 13.49
N VAL A 157 41.97 -14.29 12.61
CA VAL A 157 41.72 -13.88 11.22
C VAL A 157 40.71 -14.81 10.57
N LEU A 158 39.54 -14.27 10.18
CA LEU A 158 38.49 -15.05 9.52
C LEU A 158 38.82 -15.28 8.05
N ARG A 159 38.65 -16.51 7.58
CA ARG A 159 38.66 -16.81 6.14
C ARG A 159 37.29 -16.49 5.57
N VAL A 160 37.27 -15.54 4.63
CA VAL A 160 36.05 -15.02 4.01
C VAL A 160 36.03 -15.41 2.54
N SER A 161 34.94 -16.02 2.10
CA SER A 161 34.67 -16.26 0.67
C SER A 161 33.47 -15.47 0.18
N PHE A 162 33.36 -15.36 -1.14
CA PHE A 162 32.25 -14.67 -1.81
C PHE A 162 31.71 -15.56 -2.94
N PRO A 163 30.38 -15.64 -3.13
CA PRO A 163 29.78 -16.29 -4.29
C PRO A 163 29.98 -15.42 -5.55
N GLY A 164 29.34 -15.83 -6.66
CA GLY A 164 29.20 -14.96 -7.82
C GLY A 164 28.24 -13.79 -7.55
N ASP A 165 28.12 -12.90 -8.53
CA ASP A 165 27.32 -11.69 -8.44
C ASP A 165 25.83 -12.00 -8.28
N SER A 166 25.13 -11.12 -7.56
CA SER A 166 23.71 -11.28 -7.22
C SER A 166 22.79 -10.99 -8.41
N GLY A 167 21.70 -11.75 -8.53
CA GLY A 167 20.64 -11.47 -9.49
C GLY A 167 20.04 -10.06 -9.33
N SER A 168 19.96 -9.58 -8.08
CA SER A 168 19.48 -8.22 -7.74
C SER A 168 20.40 -7.08 -8.21
N GLY A 169 21.66 -7.34 -8.58
CA GLY A 169 22.57 -6.30 -9.09
C GLY A 169 23.14 -5.30 -8.07
N TYR A 170 22.84 -5.43 -6.78
CA TYR A 170 23.37 -4.52 -5.75
C TYR A 170 23.74 -5.18 -4.41
N THR A 171 23.32 -6.42 -4.13
CA THR A 171 23.52 -7.05 -2.81
C THR A 171 24.91 -7.70 -2.68
N ILE A 172 25.39 -8.28 -3.78
CA ILE A 172 26.81 -8.54 -4.04
C ILE A 172 27.10 -8.33 -5.54
N VAL A 173 28.17 -7.59 -5.82
CA VAL A 173 28.67 -7.27 -7.17
C VAL A 173 30.19 -7.34 -7.23
N THR A 174 30.74 -7.57 -8.42
CA THR A 174 32.16 -7.39 -8.72
C THR A 174 32.37 -6.01 -9.35
N THR A 175 33.21 -5.17 -8.74
CA THR A 175 33.57 -3.85 -9.28
C THR A 175 34.52 -3.98 -10.49
N SER A 176 34.74 -2.88 -11.21
CA SER A 176 35.76 -2.78 -12.28
C SER A 176 37.15 -3.24 -11.84
N ASP A 177 37.46 -3.07 -10.56
CA ASP A 177 38.77 -3.31 -9.97
C ASP A 177 38.91 -4.77 -9.48
N GLY A 178 37.89 -5.60 -9.71
CA GLY A 178 37.82 -7.00 -9.28
C GLY A 178 37.50 -7.17 -7.79
N THR A 179 37.20 -6.09 -7.06
CA THR A 179 36.81 -6.15 -5.64
C THR A 179 35.33 -6.50 -5.50
N ARG A 180 34.97 -7.08 -4.35
CA ARG A 180 33.58 -7.39 -3.99
C ARG A 180 32.99 -6.23 -3.22
N ALA A 181 31.79 -5.80 -3.61
CA ALA A 181 31.02 -4.72 -2.99
C ALA A 181 29.51 -5.06 -3.02
N GLY A 182 28.67 -4.18 -2.46
CA GLY A 182 27.22 -4.33 -2.44
C GLY A 182 26.67 -4.50 -1.02
N SER A 183 25.35 -4.30 -0.84
CA SER A 183 24.74 -4.08 0.49
C SER A 183 25.10 -5.12 1.55
N VAL A 184 25.19 -6.40 1.19
CA VAL A 184 25.54 -7.47 2.14
C VAL A 184 27.05 -7.49 2.40
N VAL A 185 27.86 -7.20 1.39
CA VAL A 185 29.32 -7.10 1.53
C VAL A 185 29.69 -5.91 2.42
N ASP A 186 29.13 -4.74 2.15
CA ASP A 186 29.41 -3.51 2.88
C ASP A 186 28.87 -3.55 4.31
N PHE A 187 27.68 -4.12 4.54
CA PHE A 187 27.17 -4.39 5.88
C PHE A 187 28.13 -5.26 6.73
N PHE A 188 28.69 -6.34 6.16
CA PHE A 188 29.65 -7.15 6.90
C PHE A 188 31.02 -6.47 7.04
N LEU A 189 31.62 -6.00 5.95
CA LEU A 189 33.01 -5.53 5.95
C LEU A 189 33.18 -4.12 6.52
N ASN A 190 32.19 -3.23 6.33
CA ASN A 190 32.29 -1.83 6.72
C ASN A 190 31.52 -1.49 8.01
N LYS A 191 30.43 -2.20 8.33
CA LYS A 191 29.72 -2.04 9.61
C LYS A 191 30.18 -3.11 10.63
N LEU A 192 29.82 -4.38 10.43
CA LEU A 192 30.00 -5.44 11.43
C LEU A 192 31.48 -5.70 11.79
N PHE A 193 32.34 -5.96 10.80
CA PHE A 193 33.75 -6.28 11.07
C PHE A 193 34.50 -5.07 11.65
N ARG A 194 34.15 -3.83 11.28
CA ARG A 194 34.77 -2.63 11.85
C ARG A 194 34.36 -2.37 13.30
N GLU A 195 33.08 -2.56 13.66
CA GLU A 195 32.60 -2.35 15.03
C GLU A 195 33.28 -3.32 16.02
N TYR A 196 33.42 -4.59 15.62
CA TYR A 196 34.01 -5.63 16.46
C TYR A 196 35.53 -5.79 16.28
N GLY A 197 36.16 -5.08 15.34
CA GLY A 197 37.61 -5.16 15.10
C GLY A 197 38.07 -6.48 14.46
N ILE A 198 37.18 -7.14 13.73
CA ILE A 198 37.42 -8.46 13.12
C ILE A 198 38.38 -8.31 11.95
N THR A 199 39.47 -9.07 11.97
CA THR A 199 40.41 -9.19 10.86
C THR A 199 40.02 -10.35 9.96
N TYR A 200 40.27 -10.24 8.65
CA TYR A 200 39.87 -11.25 7.68
C TYR A 200 40.84 -11.38 6.50
N GLU A 201 40.86 -12.56 5.90
CA GLU A 201 41.60 -12.89 4.68
C GLU A 201 40.63 -13.47 3.64
N ILE A 202 40.74 -13.01 2.39
CA ILE A 202 39.83 -13.43 1.32
C ILE A 202 40.32 -14.74 0.69
N HIS A 203 39.52 -15.80 0.84
CA HIS A 203 39.77 -17.11 0.26
C HIS A 203 38.86 -17.33 -0.97
N PRO A 204 39.41 -17.58 -2.17
CA PRO A 204 38.61 -17.91 -3.34
C PRO A 204 38.00 -19.32 -3.20
N ILE A 205 36.78 -19.51 -3.73
CA ILE A 205 36.12 -20.83 -3.80
C ILE A 205 37.01 -21.78 -4.61
N SER A 206 37.27 -22.98 -4.09
CA SER A 206 38.07 -24.00 -4.77
C SER A 206 37.33 -24.59 -5.98
N ASP A 207 38.09 -25.09 -6.95
CA ASP A 207 37.49 -25.72 -8.14
C ASP A 207 36.79 -27.04 -7.81
N ALA A 208 37.13 -27.69 -6.69
CA ALA A 208 36.41 -28.86 -6.18
C ALA A 208 34.99 -28.50 -5.73
N SER A 209 34.81 -27.39 -5.01
CA SER A 209 33.48 -26.93 -4.59
C SER A 209 32.65 -26.39 -5.75
N LYS A 210 33.29 -25.75 -6.75
CA LYS A 210 32.63 -25.41 -8.02
C LYS A 210 32.18 -26.66 -8.79
N ALA A 211 32.98 -27.73 -8.78
CA ALA A 211 32.61 -29.00 -9.41
C ALA A 211 31.48 -29.73 -8.65
N PHE A 212 31.36 -29.55 -7.33
CA PHE A 212 30.23 -30.07 -6.54
C PHE A 212 28.90 -29.40 -6.92
N SER A 213 28.90 -28.09 -7.21
CA SER A 213 27.71 -27.36 -7.66
C SER A 213 27.99 -26.46 -8.87
N PRO A 214 28.11 -27.03 -10.09
CA PRO A 214 28.47 -26.28 -11.30
C PRO A 214 27.39 -25.27 -11.73
N THR A 215 26.16 -25.43 -11.25
CA THR A 215 25.02 -24.56 -11.54
C THR A 215 24.82 -23.43 -10.53
N SER A 216 25.51 -23.43 -9.39
CA SER A 216 25.31 -22.42 -8.34
C SER A 216 26.59 -22.12 -7.56
N SER A 217 27.22 -20.99 -7.88
CA SER A 217 28.35 -20.42 -7.13
C SER A 217 28.03 -20.21 -5.64
N PHE A 218 26.77 -19.88 -5.33
CA PHE A 218 26.26 -19.79 -3.96
C PHE A 218 26.28 -21.15 -3.24
N THR A 219 25.80 -22.22 -3.87
CA THR A 219 25.86 -23.56 -3.25
C THR A 219 27.30 -24.06 -3.13
N ALA A 220 28.17 -23.76 -4.10
CA ALA A 220 29.60 -24.02 -4.00
C ALA A 220 30.26 -23.28 -2.82
N CYS A 221 29.92 -22.01 -2.58
CA CYS A 221 30.48 -21.25 -1.47
C CYS A 221 29.95 -21.70 -0.09
N ALA A 222 28.68 -22.08 -0.01
CA ALA A 222 28.12 -22.72 1.18
C ALA A 222 28.83 -24.06 1.49
N TYR A 223 29.24 -24.80 0.46
CA TYR A 223 29.96 -26.07 0.60
C TYR A 223 31.39 -25.87 1.11
N GLU A 224 32.12 -24.83 0.69
CA GLU A 224 33.45 -24.46 1.24
C GLU A 224 33.43 -24.31 2.77
N VAL A 225 32.36 -23.72 3.33
CA VAL A 225 32.19 -23.56 4.77
C VAL A 225 32.01 -24.93 5.45
N SER A 226 31.24 -25.84 4.85
CA SER A 226 31.07 -27.21 5.37
C SER A 226 32.36 -28.05 5.34
N LEU A 227 33.25 -27.77 4.39
CA LEU A 227 34.60 -28.36 4.32
C LEU A 227 35.58 -27.71 5.31
N ASN A 228 35.14 -26.69 6.07
CA ASN A 228 35.99 -25.85 6.92
C ASN A 228 37.19 -25.25 6.16
N ALA A 229 37.05 -25.01 4.86
CA ALA A 229 38.06 -24.40 4.01
C ALA A 229 37.99 -22.85 4.05
N THR A 230 36.78 -22.33 4.27
CA THR A 230 36.48 -20.94 4.62
C THR A 230 35.60 -20.90 5.89
N ASP A 231 35.60 -19.81 6.64
CA ASP A 231 34.86 -19.72 7.92
C ASP A 231 33.46 -19.09 7.75
N ILE A 232 33.32 -18.26 6.73
CA ILE A 232 32.10 -17.53 6.36
C ILE A 232 32.09 -17.27 4.85
N CYS A 233 30.92 -17.37 4.21
CA CYS A 233 30.77 -16.89 2.83
C CYS A 233 29.72 -15.78 2.74
N ILE A 234 30.15 -14.55 2.43
CA ILE A 234 29.32 -13.34 2.50
C ILE A 234 28.57 -13.13 1.18
N GLY A 235 27.27 -12.90 1.26
CA GLY A 235 26.37 -12.71 0.11
C GLY A 235 24.91 -12.98 0.48
N ASN A 236 23.99 -12.88 -0.48
CA ASN A 236 22.56 -13.12 -0.28
C ASN A 236 22.19 -14.60 -0.47
N PHE A 237 22.26 -15.41 0.60
CA PHE A 237 21.92 -16.83 0.52
C PHE A 237 20.52 -17.11 1.08
N TRP A 238 19.65 -17.68 0.24
CA TRP A 238 18.49 -18.42 0.73
C TRP A 238 18.95 -19.68 1.48
N PRO A 239 18.59 -19.85 2.76
CA PRO A 239 19.00 -20.96 3.59
C PRO A 239 18.03 -22.13 3.41
N THR A 240 18.00 -22.67 2.18
CA THR A 240 17.14 -23.80 1.77
C THR A 240 17.44 -25.06 2.59
N THR A 241 16.49 -26.00 2.65
CA THR A 241 16.66 -27.30 3.32
C THR A 241 17.92 -28.01 2.87
N ALA A 242 18.13 -28.13 1.56
CA ALA A 242 19.30 -28.77 0.97
C ALA A 242 20.64 -28.12 1.36
N ARG A 243 20.68 -26.82 1.70
CA ARG A 243 21.89 -26.15 2.21
C ARG A 243 22.04 -26.35 3.72
N ARG A 244 20.94 -26.26 4.47
CA ARG A 244 20.91 -26.51 5.93
C ARG A 244 21.23 -27.95 6.32
N GLU A 245 21.20 -28.89 5.38
CA GLU A 245 21.68 -30.28 5.57
C GLU A 245 23.19 -30.38 5.80
N PHE A 246 24.00 -29.42 5.33
CA PHE A 246 25.46 -29.48 5.42
C PHE A 246 26.15 -28.22 5.95
N VAL A 247 25.46 -27.08 6.08
CA VAL A 247 26.03 -25.85 6.67
C VAL A 247 25.04 -25.07 7.53
N ASP A 248 25.56 -24.46 8.61
CA ASP A 248 24.82 -23.56 9.48
C ASP A 248 24.69 -22.16 8.87
N PHE A 249 23.63 -21.46 9.25
CA PHE A 249 23.32 -20.10 8.79
C PHE A 249 23.08 -19.15 9.97
N CYS A 250 23.49 -17.90 9.80
CA CYS A 250 23.18 -16.81 10.73
C CYS A 250 21.68 -16.47 10.77
N ALA A 251 21.33 -15.50 11.63
CA ALA A 251 20.05 -14.78 11.54
C ALA A 251 19.84 -14.18 10.14
N ASP A 252 18.57 -14.14 9.71
CA ASP A 252 18.20 -13.53 8.43
C ASP A 252 18.44 -12.00 8.47
N ILE A 253 19.10 -11.47 7.45
CA ILE A 253 19.45 -10.05 7.28
C ILE A 253 18.24 -9.28 6.75
N TYR A 254 17.60 -9.83 5.73
CA TYR A 254 16.38 -9.32 5.10
C TYR A 254 15.58 -10.48 4.50
N ARG A 255 14.45 -10.20 3.86
CA ARG A 255 13.57 -11.21 3.28
C ARG A 255 13.22 -10.88 1.83
N ASP A 256 13.39 -11.85 0.95
CA ASP A 256 12.92 -11.79 -0.43
C ASP A 256 11.46 -12.24 -0.51
N SER A 257 10.63 -11.37 -1.04
CA SER A 257 9.22 -11.56 -1.39
C SER A 257 9.11 -11.92 -2.88
N PHE A 258 8.67 -13.15 -3.18
CA PHE A 258 8.48 -13.59 -4.56
C PHE A 258 7.06 -13.24 -5.03
N LYS A 259 6.97 -12.49 -6.12
CA LYS A 259 5.71 -12.06 -6.75
C LYS A 259 5.65 -12.51 -8.21
N LEU A 260 4.44 -12.68 -8.72
CA LEU A 260 4.22 -13.03 -10.11
C LEU A 260 4.33 -11.78 -10.99
N VAL A 261 5.20 -11.85 -11.99
CA VAL A 261 5.35 -10.86 -13.06
C VAL A 261 4.66 -11.40 -14.30
N VAL A 262 3.73 -10.63 -14.88
CA VAL A 262 3.04 -10.93 -16.13
C VAL A 262 3.13 -9.75 -17.09
N TYR A 263 2.77 -9.94 -18.36
CA TYR A 263 2.49 -8.80 -19.23
C TYR A 263 1.26 -8.05 -18.72
N LYS A 264 1.31 -6.72 -18.80
CA LYS A 264 0.13 -5.87 -18.64
C LYS A 264 -0.91 -6.35 -19.66
N GLU A 265 -2.16 -6.47 -19.25
CA GLU A 265 -3.21 -6.60 -20.25
C GLU A 265 -3.19 -5.31 -21.06
N ASP A 266 -3.02 -5.41 -22.38
CA ASP A 266 -3.00 -4.22 -23.24
C ASP A 266 -4.30 -3.46 -22.98
N GLN A 267 -4.18 -2.19 -22.58
CA GLN A 267 -5.31 -1.26 -22.55
C GLN A 267 -5.67 -0.98 -24.01
N ILE A 268 -6.44 -1.91 -24.60
CA ILE A 268 -6.81 -1.92 -26.02
C ILE A 268 -7.35 -0.54 -26.37
N SER A 269 -6.69 0.11 -27.33
CA SER A 269 -6.64 1.56 -27.41
C SER A 269 -7.99 2.20 -27.74
N ALA A 270 -8.78 2.52 -26.71
CA ALA A 270 -9.94 3.44 -26.68
C ALA A 270 -11.07 3.26 -27.71
N LEU A 271 -11.02 2.25 -28.58
CA LEU A 271 -11.86 2.13 -29.78
C LEU A 271 -12.33 0.70 -30.10
N ASP A 272 -12.18 -0.25 -29.16
CA ASP A 272 -12.57 -1.64 -29.41
C ASP A 272 -14.10 -1.85 -29.28
N PRO A 273 -14.80 -2.43 -30.29
CA PRO A 273 -16.26 -2.60 -30.28
C PRO A 273 -16.84 -3.55 -29.23
N SER A 274 -16.01 -4.07 -28.33
CA SER A 274 -16.37 -4.93 -27.20
C SER A 274 -16.72 -4.12 -25.95
N GLN A 275 -16.00 -3.02 -25.69
CA GLN A 275 -16.03 -2.30 -24.41
C GLN A 275 -17.24 -1.36 -24.21
N TRP A 276 -18.00 -0.99 -25.25
CA TRP A 276 -19.20 -0.16 -25.07
C TRP A 276 -20.24 -0.82 -24.15
N LYS A 277 -20.25 -2.16 -24.07
CA LYS A 277 -21.09 -2.92 -23.15
C LYS A 277 -20.68 -2.68 -21.70
N GLU A 278 -19.38 -2.64 -21.43
CA GLU A 278 -18.85 -2.39 -20.10
C GLU A 278 -19.00 -0.93 -19.69
N ALA A 279 -18.77 0.01 -20.61
CA ALA A 279 -19.02 1.43 -20.39
C ALA A 279 -20.51 1.71 -20.10
N LEU A 280 -21.43 1.05 -20.81
CA LEU A 280 -22.87 1.14 -20.56
C LEU A 280 -23.28 0.47 -19.24
N ALA A 281 -22.58 -0.58 -18.82
CA ALA A 281 -22.81 -1.26 -17.55
C ALA A 281 -22.17 -0.54 -16.35
N ALA A 282 -21.20 0.35 -16.56
CA ALA A 282 -20.45 1.02 -15.49
C ALA A 282 -21.32 1.74 -14.44
N PRO A 283 -22.40 2.48 -14.79
CA PRO A 283 -23.30 3.09 -13.80
C PRO A 283 -24.05 2.06 -12.92
N TRP A 284 -24.14 0.81 -13.36
CA TRP A 284 -24.87 -0.25 -12.65
C TRP A 284 -23.97 -1.14 -11.79
N LYS A 285 -22.65 -1.17 -12.05
CA LYS A 285 -21.63 -1.91 -11.27
C LYS A 285 -21.62 -1.64 -9.75
N PRO A 286 -21.95 -0.44 -9.20
CA PRO A 286 -21.84 -0.16 -7.77
C PRO A 286 -22.71 -1.00 -6.83
N PHE A 287 -23.81 -1.59 -7.34
CA PHE A 287 -24.69 -2.46 -6.56
C PHE A 287 -24.97 -3.76 -7.33
N THR A 288 -25.18 -4.85 -6.59
CA THR A 288 -25.58 -6.13 -7.19
C THR A 288 -27.00 -6.03 -7.79
N ALA A 289 -27.31 -6.90 -8.76
CA ALA A 289 -28.64 -6.95 -9.38
C ALA A 289 -29.77 -7.15 -8.34
N ALA A 290 -29.51 -7.92 -7.27
CA ALA A 290 -30.44 -8.11 -6.16
C ALA A 290 -30.66 -6.82 -5.34
N ALA A 291 -29.61 -6.03 -5.11
CA ALA A 291 -29.73 -4.74 -4.43
C ALA A 291 -30.49 -3.71 -5.27
N TRP A 292 -30.23 -3.63 -6.58
CA TRP A 292 -31.02 -2.80 -7.51
C TRP A 292 -32.51 -3.20 -7.55
N ALA A 293 -32.81 -4.50 -7.59
CA ALA A 293 -34.18 -4.99 -7.49
C ALA A 293 -34.83 -4.59 -6.16
N GLY A 294 -34.10 -4.67 -5.04
CA GLY A 294 -34.53 -4.19 -3.74
C GLY A 294 -34.90 -2.70 -3.75
N VAL A 295 -34.06 -1.83 -4.33
CA VAL A 295 -34.34 -0.40 -4.49
C VAL A 295 -35.61 -0.17 -5.29
N VAL A 296 -35.75 -0.79 -6.46
CA VAL A 296 -36.95 -0.65 -7.32
C VAL A 296 -38.22 -1.09 -6.60
N LEU A 297 -38.19 -2.22 -5.88
CA LEU A 297 -39.32 -2.70 -5.09
C LEU A 297 -39.67 -1.76 -3.94
N SER A 298 -38.68 -1.16 -3.26
CA SER A 298 -38.91 -0.16 -2.20
C SER A 298 -39.58 1.11 -2.74
N LEU A 299 -39.21 1.58 -3.94
CA LEU A 299 -39.86 2.74 -4.59
C LEU A 299 -41.30 2.43 -5.00
N ILE A 300 -41.55 1.25 -5.58
CA ILE A 300 -42.92 0.80 -5.91
C ILE A 300 -43.78 0.70 -4.65
N TYR A 301 -43.23 0.15 -3.55
CA TYR A 301 -43.92 0.08 -2.26
C TYR A 301 -44.23 1.47 -1.68
N ALA A 302 -43.29 2.41 -1.75
CA ALA A 302 -43.51 3.79 -1.32
C ALA A 302 -44.59 4.50 -2.15
N ALA A 303 -44.59 4.34 -3.48
CA ALA A 303 -45.63 4.87 -4.36
C ALA A 303 -47.02 4.29 -4.03
N ILE A 304 -47.14 2.97 -3.86
CA ILE A 304 -48.42 2.33 -3.49
C ILE A 304 -48.89 2.84 -2.12
N THR A 305 -47.97 2.97 -1.15
CA THR A 305 -48.29 3.50 0.19
C THR A 305 -48.79 4.94 0.12
N MET A 306 -48.11 5.82 -0.63
CA MET A 306 -48.52 7.21 -0.79
C MET A 306 -49.87 7.35 -1.52
N TRP A 307 -50.14 6.52 -2.53
CA TRP A 307 -51.44 6.48 -3.19
C TRP A 307 -52.56 6.00 -2.27
N ILE A 308 -52.33 4.96 -1.46
CA ILE A 308 -53.34 4.46 -0.51
C ILE A 308 -53.67 5.50 0.57
N VAL A 309 -52.68 6.26 1.03
CA VAL A 309 -52.83 7.19 2.16
C VAL A 309 -53.37 8.56 1.74
N GLU A 310 -52.89 9.15 0.64
CA GLU A 310 -53.27 10.51 0.21
C GLU A 310 -54.18 10.51 -1.04
N GLY A 311 -54.13 9.47 -1.88
CA GLY A 311 -54.76 9.43 -3.21
C GLY A 311 -56.29 9.37 -3.25
N TRP A 312 -56.95 9.47 -2.10
CA TRP A 312 -58.41 9.56 -1.95
C TRP A 312 -58.89 10.90 -1.39
N THR A 313 -57.99 11.73 -0.87
CA THR A 313 -58.31 12.93 -0.07
C THR A 313 -57.51 14.17 -0.45
N ASN A 314 -56.46 14.02 -1.26
CA ASN A 314 -55.52 15.06 -1.63
C ASN A 314 -55.63 15.32 -3.14
N ASP A 315 -56.57 16.19 -3.51
CA ASP A 315 -56.85 16.57 -4.90
C ASP A 315 -55.72 17.42 -5.50
N ASP A 316 -54.89 18.08 -4.68
CA ASP A 316 -53.74 18.88 -5.13
C ASP A 316 -52.63 17.99 -5.74
N ASP A 317 -52.32 16.87 -5.10
CA ASP A 317 -51.35 15.87 -5.60
C ASP A 317 -51.95 14.90 -6.64
N TYR A 318 -53.26 14.61 -6.55
CA TYR A 318 -53.95 13.59 -7.36
C TYR A 318 -55.21 14.11 -8.10
N PRO A 319 -55.11 15.13 -8.96
CA PRO A 319 -56.25 15.84 -9.57
C PRO A 319 -56.97 15.08 -10.71
N GLN A 320 -56.85 13.76 -10.82
CA GLN A 320 -57.39 12.98 -11.95
C GLN A 320 -58.42 11.96 -11.51
N ASP A 321 -59.58 11.93 -12.20
CA ASP A 321 -60.71 11.01 -11.91
C ASP A 321 -60.40 9.50 -12.07
N SER A 322 -59.17 9.13 -12.46
CA SER A 322 -58.80 7.77 -12.80
C SER A 322 -57.70 7.23 -11.90
N ASN A 323 -58.06 6.28 -11.03
CA ASN A 323 -57.14 5.61 -10.10
C ASN A 323 -55.87 5.08 -10.79
N VAL A 324 -55.97 4.57 -12.02
CA VAL A 324 -54.80 4.08 -12.79
C VAL A 324 -53.80 5.20 -13.08
N LYS A 325 -54.29 6.41 -13.40
CA LYS A 325 -53.43 7.57 -13.63
C LYS A 325 -52.87 8.12 -12.32
N ASN A 326 -53.62 8.09 -11.23
CA ASN A 326 -53.14 8.50 -9.90
C ASN A 326 -52.03 7.57 -9.39
N VAL A 327 -52.17 6.24 -9.58
CA VAL A 327 -51.11 5.26 -9.30
C VAL A 327 -49.88 5.51 -10.18
N ALA A 328 -50.06 5.75 -11.48
CA ALA A 328 -48.95 6.05 -12.39
C ALA A 328 -48.23 7.36 -12.03
N SER A 329 -48.96 8.40 -11.62
CA SER A 329 -48.39 9.64 -11.09
C SER A 329 -47.65 9.42 -9.77
N SER A 330 -48.21 8.62 -8.85
CA SER A 330 -47.54 8.27 -7.59
C SER A 330 -46.23 7.52 -7.82
N LEU A 331 -46.20 6.57 -8.76
CA LEU A 331 -44.98 5.88 -9.19
C LEU A 331 -43.96 6.88 -9.75
N PHE A 332 -44.36 7.74 -10.68
CA PHE A 332 -43.48 8.75 -11.25
C PHE A 332 -42.88 9.68 -10.16
N TYR A 333 -43.69 10.17 -9.22
CA TYR A 333 -43.23 11.02 -8.13
C TYR A 333 -42.29 10.29 -7.14
N SER A 334 -42.50 9.00 -6.89
CA SER A 334 -41.58 8.20 -6.06
C SER A 334 -40.19 8.08 -6.69
N PHE A 335 -40.12 7.72 -7.98
CA PHE A 335 -38.86 7.65 -8.71
C PHE A 335 -38.22 9.03 -8.87
N GLN A 336 -39.00 10.08 -9.14
CA GLN A 336 -38.51 11.47 -9.19
C GLN A 336 -37.87 11.88 -7.86
N SER A 337 -38.51 11.57 -6.73
CA SER A 337 -38.00 11.94 -5.40
C SER A 337 -36.72 11.16 -5.03
N PHE A 338 -36.58 9.92 -5.51
CA PHE A 338 -35.35 9.16 -5.37
C PHE A 338 -34.19 9.79 -6.15
N PHE A 339 -34.37 10.05 -7.46
CA PHE A 339 -33.31 10.68 -8.27
C PHE A 339 -33.04 12.14 -7.91
N GLY A 340 -34.03 12.86 -7.37
CA GLY A 340 -33.91 14.22 -6.85
C GLY A 340 -33.30 14.33 -5.46
N ASN A 341 -32.77 13.23 -4.89
CA ASN A 341 -32.18 13.20 -3.54
C ASN A 341 -33.13 13.73 -2.43
N GLY A 342 -34.41 13.38 -2.51
CA GLY A 342 -35.44 13.87 -1.61
C GLY A 342 -36.07 15.21 -2.01
N ASP A 343 -35.92 15.65 -3.26
CA ASP A 343 -36.77 16.71 -3.82
C ASP A 343 -38.19 16.16 -4.05
N PHE A 344 -39.13 16.54 -3.17
CA PHE A 344 -40.47 16.01 -3.13
C PHE A 344 -41.46 16.94 -3.82
N ARG A 345 -42.13 16.42 -4.85
CA ARG A 345 -43.30 17.07 -5.45
C ARG A 345 -44.58 16.87 -4.63
N TRP A 346 -44.63 15.84 -3.79
CA TRP A 346 -45.77 15.52 -2.92
C TRP A 346 -45.94 16.51 -1.77
N THR A 347 -47.17 16.92 -1.49
CA THR A 347 -47.55 17.75 -0.35
C THR A 347 -48.57 17.05 0.57
N PRO A 348 -48.17 16.00 1.31
CA PRO A 348 -49.10 15.20 2.10
C PRO A 348 -49.75 16.00 3.25
N HIS A 349 -51.08 15.97 3.29
CA HIS A 349 -51.86 16.61 4.34
C HIS A 349 -51.98 15.72 5.59
N THR A 350 -51.96 14.40 5.45
CA THR A 350 -52.13 13.47 6.56
C THR A 350 -50.82 13.20 7.30
N PHE A 351 -50.92 12.83 8.58
CA PHE A 351 -49.74 12.41 9.36
C PHE A 351 -49.08 11.13 8.80
N PRO A 352 -49.82 10.06 8.42
CA PRO A 352 -49.19 8.89 7.81
C PRO A 352 -48.49 9.19 6.48
N GLY A 353 -49.02 10.10 5.65
CA GLY A 353 -48.39 10.51 4.39
C GLY A 353 -47.06 11.22 4.63
N ARG A 354 -47.01 12.12 5.62
CA ARG A 354 -45.75 12.78 6.04
C ARG A 354 -44.72 11.81 6.58
N LEU A 355 -45.15 10.78 7.32
CA LEU A 355 -44.24 9.75 7.83
C LEU A 355 -43.67 8.89 6.68
N ALA A 356 -44.51 8.48 5.73
CA ALA A 356 -44.09 7.72 4.54
C ALA A 356 -43.12 8.53 3.66
N LEU A 357 -43.40 9.82 3.44
CA LEU A 357 -42.51 10.75 2.73
C LEU A 357 -41.15 10.89 3.43
N THR A 358 -41.16 11.08 4.75
CA THR A 358 -39.93 11.20 5.56
C THR A 358 -39.09 9.92 5.47
N ALA A 359 -39.73 8.75 5.55
CA ALA A 359 -39.06 7.46 5.43
C ALA A 359 -38.42 7.26 4.04
N LEU A 360 -39.12 7.63 2.97
CA LEU A 360 -38.58 7.62 1.60
C LEU A 360 -37.39 8.57 1.43
N GLY A 361 -37.39 9.73 2.10
CA GLY A 361 -36.28 10.68 2.09
C GLY A 361 -35.02 10.11 2.74
N VAL A 362 -35.15 9.55 3.95
CA VAL A 362 -34.04 8.90 4.65
C VAL A 362 -33.48 7.73 3.83
N PHE A 363 -34.36 6.91 3.24
CA PHE A 363 -33.96 5.82 2.34
C PHE A 363 -33.19 6.33 1.11
N SER A 364 -33.71 7.33 0.41
CA SER A 364 -33.09 7.87 -0.80
C SER A 364 -31.71 8.47 -0.50
N LEU A 365 -31.59 9.23 0.59
CA LEU A 365 -30.33 9.83 1.05
C LEU A 365 -29.27 8.76 1.34
N ILE A 366 -29.63 7.69 2.06
CA ILE A 366 -28.70 6.59 2.39
C ILE A 366 -28.25 5.87 1.11
N VAL A 367 -29.18 5.47 0.24
CA VAL A 367 -28.86 4.71 -0.98
C VAL A 367 -28.00 5.53 -1.94
N LEU A 368 -28.31 6.82 -2.14
CA LEU A 368 -27.51 7.70 -3.00
C LEU A 368 -26.10 7.94 -2.42
N THR A 369 -25.98 8.08 -1.10
CA THR A 369 -24.66 8.25 -0.45
C THR A 369 -23.80 6.99 -0.55
N LEU A 370 -24.41 5.80 -0.44
CA LEU A 370 -23.72 4.54 -0.66
C LEU A 370 -23.32 4.36 -2.13
N TYR A 371 -24.19 4.76 -3.07
CA TYR A 371 -23.90 4.72 -4.50
C TYR A 371 -22.72 5.62 -4.85
N THR A 372 -22.70 6.89 -4.42
CA THR A 372 -21.59 7.81 -4.70
C THR A 372 -20.30 7.33 -4.06
N GLY A 373 -20.35 6.80 -2.83
CA GLY A 373 -19.19 6.18 -2.16
C GLY A 373 -18.59 5.03 -2.98
N GLN A 374 -19.41 4.06 -3.39
CA GLN A 374 -18.95 2.92 -4.19
C GLN A 374 -18.45 3.32 -5.59
N VAL A 375 -19.14 4.24 -6.29
CA VAL A 375 -18.65 4.80 -7.56
C VAL A 375 -17.27 5.45 -7.37
N THR A 376 -17.09 6.23 -6.31
CA THR A 376 -15.80 6.89 -6.02
C THR A 376 -14.70 5.85 -5.77
N THR A 377 -14.98 4.81 -4.99
CA THR A 377 -14.02 3.71 -4.75
C THR A 377 -13.64 2.99 -6.05
N ILE A 378 -14.59 2.74 -6.94
CA ILE A 378 -14.34 2.09 -8.24
C ILE A 378 -13.49 2.99 -9.14
N LEU A 379 -13.77 4.31 -9.19
CA LEU A 379 -13.00 5.27 -10.00
C LEU A 379 -11.59 5.52 -9.46
N LEU A 380 -11.36 5.37 -8.16
CA LEU A 380 -10.03 5.49 -7.54
C LEU A 380 -9.18 4.22 -7.67
N ARG A 381 -9.79 3.07 -8.01
CA ARG A 381 -9.05 1.81 -8.11
C ARG A 381 -8.30 1.75 -9.43
N ARG A 382 -6.97 1.79 -9.37
CA ARG A 382 -6.13 1.28 -10.46
C ARG A 382 -6.27 -0.23 -10.51
N ASP A 383 -7.22 -0.72 -11.30
CA ASP A 383 -7.18 -2.09 -11.78
C ASP A 383 -6.05 -2.18 -12.82
N GLU A 384 -4.80 -2.24 -12.34
CA GLU A 384 -3.67 -2.69 -13.15
C GLU A 384 -3.84 -4.20 -13.40
N ASN A 385 -4.76 -4.55 -14.28
CA ASN A 385 -4.98 -5.93 -14.68
C ASN A 385 -3.77 -6.40 -15.49
N GLY A 386 -3.06 -7.37 -14.94
CA GLY A 386 -2.21 -8.23 -15.75
C GLY A 386 -3.08 -9.20 -16.54
N ARG A 387 -2.50 -9.83 -17.56
CA ARG A 387 -3.17 -10.91 -18.31
C ARG A 387 -3.65 -12.07 -17.42
N VAL A 388 -3.04 -12.21 -16.26
CA VAL A 388 -3.47 -13.07 -15.15
C VAL A 388 -3.21 -12.32 -13.85
N ASN A 389 -4.11 -12.41 -12.86
CA ASN A 389 -4.01 -11.62 -11.62
C ASN A 389 -3.50 -12.40 -10.38
N SER A 390 -3.31 -13.73 -10.46
CA SER A 390 -2.69 -14.54 -9.40
C SER A 390 -2.00 -15.78 -9.96
N LEU A 391 -1.15 -16.45 -9.16
CA LEU A 391 -0.51 -17.71 -9.56
C LEU A 391 -1.53 -18.84 -9.72
N GLU A 392 -2.54 -18.89 -8.85
CA GLU A 392 -3.63 -19.87 -8.88
C GLU A 392 -4.41 -19.74 -10.20
N ALA A 393 -4.76 -18.52 -10.60
CA ALA A 393 -5.41 -18.26 -11.89
C ALA A 393 -4.53 -18.64 -13.09
N ALA A 394 -3.20 -18.57 -12.97
CA ALA A 394 -2.28 -19.04 -14.02
C ALA A 394 -2.29 -20.57 -14.13
N MET A 395 -2.31 -21.27 -13.00
CA MET A 395 -2.38 -22.73 -12.94
C MET A 395 -3.72 -23.28 -13.42
N GLU A 396 -4.85 -22.66 -13.04
CA GLU A 396 -6.19 -23.02 -13.54
C GLU A 396 -6.30 -22.90 -15.07
N GLN A 397 -5.60 -21.93 -15.66
CA GLN A 397 -5.52 -21.74 -17.12
C GLN A 397 -4.46 -22.64 -17.80
N GLY A 398 -3.73 -23.46 -17.04
CA GLY A 398 -2.68 -24.35 -17.56
C GLY A 398 -1.46 -23.62 -18.12
N LEU A 399 -1.20 -22.39 -17.65
CA LEU A 399 -0.11 -21.55 -18.14
C LEU A 399 1.23 -21.92 -17.50
N LYS A 400 2.31 -21.82 -18.28
CA LYS A 400 3.67 -22.07 -17.79
C LYS A 400 4.21 -20.85 -17.05
N VAL A 401 4.83 -21.10 -15.89
CA VAL A 401 5.40 -20.05 -15.03
C VAL A 401 6.88 -20.33 -14.81
N CYS A 402 7.74 -19.37 -15.19
CA CYS A 402 9.18 -19.46 -14.96
C CYS A 402 9.48 -19.15 -13.49
N ALA A 403 10.31 -19.98 -12.83
CA ALA A 403 10.70 -19.76 -11.45
C ALA A 403 12.12 -20.26 -11.18
N LEU A 404 12.83 -19.60 -10.27
CA LEU A 404 14.22 -19.91 -9.96
C LEU A 404 14.36 -21.34 -9.41
N SER A 405 15.34 -22.07 -9.93
CA SER A 405 15.54 -23.49 -9.62
C SER A 405 15.71 -23.77 -8.12
N ALA A 406 16.22 -22.79 -7.36
CA ALA A 406 16.38 -22.88 -5.91
C ALA A 406 15.06 -22.78 -5.12
N SER A 407 14.02 -22.11 -5.65
CA SER A 407 12.70 -22.02 -5.01
C SER A 407 11.72 -23.09 -5.50
N MET A 408 12.00 -23.75 -6.64
CA MET A 408 11.12 -24.79 -7.21
C MET A 408 10.74 -25.90 -6.22
N LEU A 409 11.63 -26.36 -5.34
CA LEU A 409 11.28 -27.39 -4.33
C LEU A 409 10.25 -26.86 -3.32
N SER A 410 10.37 -25.61 -2.88
CA SER A 410 9.40 -24.98 -1.98
C SER A 410 8.08 -24.65 -2.69
N LEU A 411 8.14 -24.28 -3.97
CA LEU A 411 6.97 -23.99 -4.79
C LEU A 411 6.17 -25.26 -5.10
N THR A 412 6.80 -26.37 -5.49
CA THR A 412 6.11 -27.65 -5.75
C THR A 412 5.54 -28.29 -4.49
N ALA A 413 6.17 -28.08 -3.33
CA ALA A 413 5.63 -28.51 -2.04
C ALA A 413 4.38 -27.73 -1.61
N ARG A 414 4.21 -26.47 -2.07
CA ARG A 414 3.05 -25.61 -1.77
C ARG A 414 1.96 -25.69 -2.85
N TYR A 415 2.35 -25.87 -4.11
CA TYR A 415 1.51 -25.87 -5.29
C TYR A 415 1.87 -27.08 -6.16
N SER A 416 1.07 -28.16 -6.10
CA SER A 416 1.36 -29.43 -6.81
C SER A 416 1.61 -29.22 -8.31
N ASP A 417 0.85 -28.32 -8.92
CA ASP A 417 0.76 -28.17 -10.36
C ASP A 417 1.97 -27.43 -10.93
N MET A 418 2.71 -26.69 -10.08
CA MET A 418 4.05 -26.16 -10.41
C MET A 418 5.06 -27.26 -10.73
N GLY A 419 4.80 -28.53 -10.38
CA GLY A 419 5.65 -29.66 -10.79
C GLY A 419 5.57 -29.96 -12.30
N ALA A 420 4.48 -29.57 -12.96
CA ALA A 420 4.26 -29.75 -14.40
C ALA A 420 4.26 -28.43 -15.18
N LEU A 421 3.79 -27.34 -14.56
CA LEU A 421 3.69 -26.00 -15.18
C LEU A 421 4.88 -25.08 -14.87
N GLY A 422 5.64 -25.38 -13.81
CA GLY A 422 6.80 -24.59 -13.41
C GLY A 422 8.02 -24.89 -14.29
N VAL A 423 8.60 -23.84 -14.89
CA VAL A 423 9.82 -23.94 -15.70
C VAL A 423 11.01 -23.50 -14.84
N PRO A 424 11.93 -24.41 -14.46
CA PRO A 424 13.12 -24.04 -13.69
C PRO A 424 14.08 -23.20 -14.55
N VAL A 425 14.57 -22.12 -13.95
CA VAL A 425 15.57 -21.20 -14.53
C VAL A 425 16.71 -20.95 -13.54
N ALA A 426 17.89 -20.58 -14.02
CA ALA A 426 19.08 -20.36 -13.20
C ALA A 426 19.10 -18.97 -12.55
N ASN A 427 18.63 -17.94 -13.26
CA ASN A 427 18.65 -16.55 -12.81
C ASN A 427 17.45 -15.74 -13.37
N ALA A 428 17.24 -14.53 -12.84
CA ALA A 428 16.13 -13.65 -13.24
C ALA A 428 16.19 -13.19 -14.71
N GLN A 429 17.40 -12.97 -15.25
CA GLN A 429 17.58 -12.60 -16.65
C GLN A 429 17.11 -13.70 -17.60
N GLU A 430 17.49 -14.96 -17.37
CA GLU A 430 17.02 -16.12 -18.12
C GLU A 430 15.49 -16.25 -18.02
N ALA A 431 14.93 -16.01 -16.83
CA ALA A 431 13.50 -16.06 -16.58
C ALA A 431 12.72 -15.04 -17.44
N LEU A 432 13.22 -13.81 -17.51
CA LEU A 432 12.63 -12.73 -18.30
C LEU A 432 12.84 -12.92 -19.81
N VAL A 433 13.99 -13.45 -20.23
CA VAL A 433 14.23 -13.80 -21.65
C VAL A 433 13.30 -14.93 -22.11
N LYS A 434 13.08 -15.97 -21.29
CA LYS A 434 12.11 -17.04 -21.60
C LYS A 434 10.66 -16.54 -21.63
N MET A 435 10.32 -15.55 -20.82
CA MET A 435 9.03 -14.86 -20.89
C MET A 435 8.89 -14.07 -22.21
N ASP A 436 9.90 -13.30 -22.59
CA ASP A 436 9.93 -12.55 -23.87
C ASP A 436 9.90 -13.47 -25.09
N ASN A 437 10.46 -14.68 -25.00
CA ASN A 437 10.37 -15.72 -26.03
C ASN A 437 9.02 -16.46 -26.07
N GLY A 438 8.12 -16.21 -25.09
CA GLY A 438 6.83 -16.90 -24.98
C GLY A 438 6.89 -18.33 -24.42
N GLU A 439 8.02 -18.76 -23.85
CA GLU A 439 8.14 -20.06 -23.18
C GLU A 439 7.39 -20.09 -21.82
N CYS A 440 7.27 -18.92 -21.19
CA CYS A 440 6.60 -18.69 -19.91
C CYS A 440 5.60 -17.53 -20.05
N SER A 441 4.38 -17.71 -19.53
CA SER A 441 3.34 -16.66 -19.54
C SER A 441 3.45 -15.70 -18.35
N GLY A 442 4.17 -16.11 -17.31
CA GLY A 442 4.57 -15.28 -16.19
C GLY A 442 5.86 -15.79 -15.54
N VAL A 443 6.44 -14.96 -14.67
CA VAL A 443 7.71 -15.24 -13.98
C VAL A 443 7.56 -14.95 -12.49
N LEU A 444 8.08 -15.81 -11.61
CA LEU A 444 8.24 -15.51 -10.19
C LEU A 444 9.61 -14.86 -9.96
N LEU A 445 9.62 -13.56 -9.64
CA LEU A 445 10.82 -12.77 -9.31
C LEU A 445 10.70 -12.19 -7.89
N THR A 446 11.84 -11.82 -7.29
CA THR A 446 11.82 -10.99 -6.08
C THR A 446 11.47 -9.53 -6.39
N GLU A 447 11.05 -8.75 -5.39
CA GLU A 447 10.81 -7.29 -5.56
C GLU A 447 12.08 -6.53 -5.98
N ASP A 448 13.26 -6.95 -5.49
CA ASP A 448 14.55 -6.36 -5.88
C ASP A 448 14.95 -6.73 -7.32
N GLU A 449 14.79 -7.99 -7.73
CA GLU A 449 15.02 -8.43 -9.11
C GLU A 449 14.06 -7.74 -10.09
N TRP A 450 12.80 -7.55 -9.70
CA TRP A 450 11.84 -6.79 -10.51
C TRP A 450 12.21 -5.31 -10.63
N THR A 451 12.69 -4.70 -9.54
CA THR A 451 13.17 -3.30 -9.57
C THR A 451 14.39 -3.17 -10.49
N ALA A 452 15.34 -4.11 -10.41
CA ALA A 452 16.49 -4.18 -11.32
C ALA A 452 16.07 -4.40 -12.79
N ALA A 453 15.03 -5.21 -13.05
CA ALA A 453 14.47 -5.39 -14.39
C ALA A 453 13.89 -4.09 -14.96
N ARG A 454 13.18 -3.30 -14.14
CA ARG A 454 12.62 -1.99 -14.52
C ARG A 454 13.66 -0.87 -14.62
N ALA A 455 14.82 -1.05 -14.00
CA ALA A 455 16.01 -0.22 -14.18
C ALA A 455 16.75 -0.53 -15.49
N GLY A 456 16.46 -1.66 -16.14
CA GLY A 456 17.11 -2.09 -17.37
C GLY A 456 18.37 -2.96 -17.16
N LEU A 457 18.63 -3.44 -15.93
CA LEU A 457 19.85 -4.21 -15.61
C LEU A 457 20.02 -5.47 -16.46
N TYR A 458 18.92 -6.10 -16.86
CA TYR A 458 18.92 -7.34 -17.63
C TYR A 458 18.89 -7.14 -19.15
N THR A 459 18.90 -5.88 -19.62
CA THR A 459 18.59 -5.50 -21.00
C THR A 459 19.52 -4.40 -21.51
N GLU A 460 20.63 -4.81 -22.12
CA GLU A 460 21.64 -3.89 -22.67
C GLU A 460 21.12 -3.07 -23.86
N ASP A 461 20.22 -3.63 -24.68
CA ASP A 461 19.73 -3.00 -25.92
C ASP A 461 18.61 -1.96 -25.71
N ASP A 462 17.71 -2.21 -24.76
CA ASP A 462 16.52 -1.38 -24.49
C ASP A 462 16.13 -1.43 -23.01
N PRO A 463 16.49 -0.40 -22.21
CA PRO A 463 16.13 -0.31 -20.80
C PRO A 463 14.61 -0.26 -20.53
N SER A 464 13.79 0.00 -21.54
CA SER A 464 12.32 0.05 -21.41
C SER A 464 11.61 -1.28 -21.68
N LYS A 465 12.35 -2.32 -22.11
CA LYS A 465 11.82 -3.61 -22.58
C LYS A 465 10.93 -4.37 -21.58
N HIS A 466 11.10 -4.13 -20.28
CA HIS A 466 10.29 -4.75 -19.22
C HIS A 466 9.15 -3.87 -18.69
N CYS A 467 8.97 -2.64 -19.19
CA CYS A 467 7.93 -1.71 -18.74
C CYS A 467 6.52 -2.07 -19.21
N ASN A 468 6.41 -2.99 -20.18
CA ASN A 468 5.17 -3.66 -20.59
C ASN A 468 4.73 -4.80 -19.65
N LYS A 469 5.49 -5.06 -18.58
CA LYS A 469 5.20 -6.07 -17.56
C LYS A 469 4.79 -5.40 -16.24
N ILE A 470 4.21 -6.19 -15.36
CA ILE A 470 3.56 -5.78 -14.10
C ILE A 470 3.72 -6.90 -13.06
N GLN A 471 3.93 -6.54 -11.80
CA GLN A 471 3.76 -7.46 -10.67
C GLN A 471 2.29 -7.55 -10.24
N VAL A 472 1.77 -8.77 -10.16
CA VAL A 472 0.37 -9.08 -9.85
C VAL A 472 0.24 -10.04 -8.68
N GLY A 473 -0.90 -9.94 -7.98
CA GLY A 473 -1.26 -10.82 -6.88
C GLY A 473 -0.46 -10.61 -5.59
N ASP A 474 -0.76 -11.43 -4.60
CA ASP A 474 -0.06 -11.46 -3.32
C ASP A 474 1.29 -12.20 -3.41
N THR A 475 2.12 -12.03 -2.39
CA THR A 475 3.43 -12.70 -2.29
C THR A 475 3.28 -14.22 -2.22
N VAL A 476 3.73 -14.90 -3.27
CA VAL A 476 3.63 -16.36 -3.49
C VAL A 476 4.52 -17.14 -2.52
N TYR A 477 5.73 -16.65 -2.27
CA TYR A 477 6.73 -17.28 -1.44
C TYR A 477 7.61 -16.22 -0.79
N VAL A 478 8.14 -16.51 0.40
CA VAL A 478 9.07 -15.63 1.11
C VAL A 478 10.27 -16.46 1.54
N SER A 479 11.48 -15.96 1.28
CA SER A 479 12.72 -16.55 1.79
C SER A 479 13.50 -15.53 2.60
N GLY A 480 14.06 -15.95 3.72
CA GLY A 480 15.09 -15.15 4.40
C GLY A 480 16.38 -15.14 3.59
N ASN A 481 17.12 -14.04 3.62
CA ASN A 481 18.51 -14.00 3.18
C ASN A 481 19.41 -14.04 4.41
N SER A 482 20.31 -15.01 4.44
CA SER A 482 21.28 -15.21 5.51
C SER A 482 22.65 -15.52 4.90
N VAL A 483 23.64 -15.76 5.75
CA VAL A 483 25.03 -16.03 5.42
C VAL A 483 25.44 -17.36 6.04
N PRO A 484 26.01 -18.31 5.25
CA PRO A 484 26.53 -19.57 5.76
C PRO A 484 27.82 -19.35 6.55
N VAL A 485 27.92 -20.02 7.70
CA VAL A 485 29.00 -19.83 8.68
C VAL A 485 29.39 -21.13 9.37
N ARG A 486 30.62 -21.17 9.88
CA ARG A 486 31.08 -22.20 10.81
C ARG A 486 30.23 -22.19 12.09
N THR A 487 29.90 -23.36 12.62
CA THR A 487 28.91 -23.56 13.72
C THR A 487 29.18 -22.75 14.98
N ASP A 488 30.44 -22.53 15.35
CA ASP A 488 30.84 -21.73 16.52
C ASP A 488 30.64 -20.22 16.32
N LEU A 489 30.71 -19.74 15.08
CA LEU A 489 30.44 -18.35 14.71
C LEU A 489 28.94 -18.05 14.62
N GLN A 490 28.10 -19.08 14.47
CA GLN A 490 26.66 -18.97 14.20
C GLN A 490 25.93 -18.09 15.23
N ALA A 491 26.04 -18.38 16.52
CA ALA A 491 25.33 -17.63 17.55
C ALA A 491 25.92 -16.21 17.79
N PRO A 492 27.26 -16.02 17.94
CA PRO A 492 27.86 -14.70 18.08
C PRO A 492 27.53 -13.76 16.90
N LEU A 493 27.67 -14.22 15.65
CA LEU A 493 27.37 -13.40 14.47
C LEU A 493 25.86 -13.15 14.34
N SER A 494 24.99 -14.14 14.62
CA SER A 494 23.54 -13.92 14.62
C SER A 494 23.11 -12.84 15.60
N TRP A 495 23.74 -12.78 16.79
CA TRP A 495 23.51 -11.73 17.77
C TRP A 495 23.96 -10.35 17.24
N ALA A 496 25.19 -10.26 16.71
CA ALA A 496 25.72 -9.01 16.17
C ALA A 496 24.90 -8.48 14.97
N ILE A 497 24.52 -9.36 14.04
CA ILE A 497 23.62 -9.04 12.92
C ILE A 497 22.29 -8.52 13.46
N SER A 498 21.66 -9.23 14.42
CA SER A 498 20.37 -8.82 14.99
C SER A 498 20.44 -7.45 15.69
N LYS A 499 21.58 -7.11 16.30
CA LYS A 499 21.84 -5.79 16.90
C LYS A 499 21.87 -4.70 15.82
N LEU A 500 22.74 -4.85 14.82
CA LEU A 500 22.91 -3.88 13.73
C LEU A 500 21.64 -3.69 12.89
N LEU A 501 20.85 -4.74 12.69
CA LEU A 501 19.54 -4.67 12.04
C LEU A 501 18.53 -3.84 12.86
N ALA A 502 18.55 -3.96 14.19
CA ALA A 502 17.71 -3.15 15.07
C ALA A 502 18.14 -1.67 15.13
N GLU A 503 19.42 -1.39 14.86
CA GLU A 503 19.98 -0.04 14.74
C GLU A 503 19.70 0.59 13.35
N GLY A 504 19.32 -0.22 12.34
CA GLY A 504 18.96 0.22 10.99
C GLY A 504 20.11 0.22 9.97
N GLU A 505 21.30 -0.23 10.37
CA GLU A 505 22.55 -0.15 9.60
C GLU A 505 22.51 -0.86 8.24
N TYR A 506 21.73 -1.96 8.13
CA TYR A 506 21.56 -2.65 6.84
C TYR A 506 20.68 -1.85 5.86
N ILE A 507 19.72 -1.05 6.35
CA ILE A 507 18.84 -0.26 5.48
C ILE A 507 19.67 0.85 4.81
N GLU A 508 20.52 1.54 5.58
CA GLU A 508 21.44 2.54 5.04
C GLU A 508 22.37 1.93 3.98
N SER A 509 23.03 0.80 4.29
CA SER A 509 23.92 0.11 3.35
C SER A 509 23.19 -0.45 2.11
N SER A 510 21.92 -0.83 2.25
CA SER A 510 21.06 -1.22 1.13
C SER A 510 20.73 -0.03 0.23
N ASP A 511 20.33 1.11 0.81
CA ASP A 511 19.97 2.30 0.03
C ASP A 511 21.19 2.95 -0.65
N GLU A 512 22.36 2.90 -0.01
CA GLU A 512 23.64 3.27 -0.63
C GLU A 512 23.96 2.37 -1.84
N ALA A 513 24.00 1.05 -1.64
CA ALA A 513 24.28 0.11 -2.72
C ALA A 513 23.25 0.18 -3.87
N LYS A 514 21.97 0.45 -3.57
CA LYS A 514 20.95 0.69 -4.60
C LYS A 514 21.25 1.94 -5.42
N ARG A 515 21.71 3.04 -4.82
CA ARG A 515 22.09 4.26 -5.56
C ARG A 515 23.37 4.09 -6.39
N ASP A 516 24.32 3.31 -5.89
CA ASP A 516 25.64 3.16 -6.52
C ASP A 516 25.65 2.12 -7.64
N PHE A 517 24.84 1.05 -7.54
CA PHE A 517 24.87 -0.08 -8.48
C PHE A 517 23.62 -0.24 -9.35
N LEU A 518 22.43 0.23 -8.92
CA LEU A 518 21.23 0.16 -9.78
C LEU A 518 21.13 1.40 -10.67
N PRO A 519 20.83 1.23 -11.98
CA PRO A 519 20.39 2.35 -12.80
C PRO A 519 19.07 2.94 -12.28
N ASN A 520 18.82 4.21 -12.55
CA ASN A 520 17.51 4.82 -12.31
C ASN A 520 16.44 4.07 -13.13
N VAL A 521 15.27 3.83 -12.53
CA VAL A 521 14.13 3.17 -13.18
C VAL A 521 13.77 3.91 -14.48
N GLN A 522 13.95 3.26 -15.63
CA GLN A 522 13.72 3.85 -16.96
C GLN A 522 12.27 3.69 -17.42
N CYS A 523 11.53 2.77 -16.81
CA CYS A 523 10.09 2.77 -16.94
C CYS A 523 9.54 4.10 -16.43
N ALA A 524 8.72 4.77 -17.24
CA ALA A 524 7.80 5.76 -16.74
C ALA A 524 6.94 5.11 -15.65
N GLU A 525 7.30 5.37 -14.39
CA GLU A 525 6.29 5.39 -13.35
C GLU A 525 5.26 6.43 -13.78
N SER A 526 3.99 6.09 -13.61
CA SER A 526 3.02 7.14 -13.42
C SER A 526 3.48 7.92 -12.18
N GLU A 527 4.07 9.11 -12.38
CA GLU A 527 4.40 10.09 -11.33
C GLU A 527 3.15 10.57 -10.57
N ASP A 528 1.99 9.97 -10.82
CA ASP A 528 0.79 9.96 -9.98
C ASP A 528 0.98 9.12 -8.68
N LEU A 529 2.16 9.23 -8.05
CA LEU A 529 2.33 9.01 -6.60
C LEU A 529 2.43 10.35 -5.84
N GLU A 530 2.61 11.48 -6.55
CA GLU A 530 1.97 12.71 -6.09
C GLU A 530 0.44 12.58 -6.25
N GLU A 531 -0.28 13.31 -5.41
CA GLU A 531 -1.75 13.32 -5.25
C GLU A 531 -2.46 14.05 -6.43
N SER A 532 -2.03 13.71 -7.64
CA SER A 532 -2.51 14.17 -8.93
C SER A 532 -3.94 13.65 -9.17
N VAL A 533 -4.92 14.52 -8.95
CA VAL A 533 -6.34 14.22 -9.15
C VAL A 533 -6.58 13.96 -10.65
N ARG A 534 -6.62 12.67 -11.03
CA ARG A 534 -6.90 12.23 -12.40
C ARG A 534 -8.23 12.83 -12.86
N SER A 535 -8.21 13.61 -13.94
CA SER A 535 -9.42 14.20 -14.50
C SER A 535 -10.27 13.12 -15.17
N LEU A 536 -11.54 13.07 -14.80
CA LEU A 536 -12.50 12.07 -15.30
C LEU A 536 -12.61 12.18 -16.84
N GLY A 537 -12.30 11.10 -17.54
CA GLY A 537 -12.24 11.05 -19.00
C GLY A 537 -13.62 10.94 -19.65
N VAL A 538 -13.72 11.40 -20.90
CA VAL A 538 -14.96 11.28 -21.70
C VAL A 538 -15.36 9.81 -21.88
N GLY A 539 -14.40 8.88 -21.98
CA GLY A 539 -14.66 7.44 -22.04
C GLY A 539 -15.33 6.88 -20.78
N GLU A 540 -14.89 7.34 -19.60
CA GLU A 540 -15.45 6.92 -18.31
C GLU A 540 -16.87 7.46 -18.10
N MET A 541 -17.18 8.64 -18.65
CA MET A 541 -18.53 9.22 -18.67
C MET A 541 -19.42 8.73 -19.83
N MET A 542 -18.89 7.96 -20.78
CA MET A 542 -19.61 7.61 -22.01
C MET A 542 -20.93 6.87 -21.74
N GLY A 543 -20.98 5.99 -20.74
CA GLY A 543 -22.19 5.27 -20.34
C GLY A 543 -23.33 6.19 -19.90
N SER A 544 -23.05 7.22 -19.10
CA SER A 544 -24.08 8.15 -18.61
C SER A 544 -24.57 9.07 -19.73
N PHE A 545 -23.68 9.50 -20.63
CA PHE A 545 -24.09 10.25 -21.84
C PHE A 545 -25.01 9.42 -22.74
N ILE A 546 -24.68 8.16 -23.04
CA ILE A 546 -25.51 7.29 -23.88
C ILE A 546 -26.91 7.10 -23.29
N ILE A 547 -27.01 6.86 -21.98
CA ILE A 547 -28.31 6.71 -21.28
C ILE A 547 -29.13 8.00 -21.37
N ALA A 548 -28.53 9.16 -21.10
CA ALA A 548 -29.23 10.45 -21.15
C ALA A 548 -29.71 10.81 -22.57
N PHE A 549 -28.83 10.75 -23.57
CA PHE A 549 -29.19 11.04 -24.96
C PHE A 549 -30.22 10.03 -25.51
N GLY A 550 -30.09 8.74 -25.16
CA GLY A 550 -31.06 7.71 -25.53
C GLY A 550 -32.45 7.99 -24.96
N ALA A 551 -32.55 8.29 -23.66
CA ALA A 551 -33.82 8.59 -23.00
C ALA A 551 -34.49 9.87 -23.56
N CYS A 552 -33.73 10.94 -23.77
CA CYS A 552 -34.24 12.17 -24.37
C CYS A 552 -34.70 11.96 -25.83
N THR A 553 -33.96 11.17 -26.61
CA THR A 553 -34.35 10.84 -27.99
C THR A 553 -35.63 10.02 -28.02
N LEU A 554 -35.76 9.01 -27.15
CA LEU A 554 -36.98 8.22 -27.01
C LEU A 554 -38.19 9.09 -26.61
N ALA A 555 -38.01 10.05 -25.70
CA ALA A 555 -39.06 10.99 -25.31
C ALA A 555 -39.53 11.87 -26.48
N ILE A 556 -38.61 12.35 -27.34
CA ILE A 556 -38.94 13.09 -28.56
C ILE A 556 -39.70 12.19 -29.55
N VAL A 557 -39.25 10.95 -29.77
CA VAL A 557 -39.93 9.99 -30.65
C VAL A 557 -41.35 9.68 -30.17
N LEU A 558 -41.54 9.41 -28.87
CA LEU A 558 -42.85 9.17 -28.28
C LEU A 558 -43.77 10.41 -28.35
N PHE A 559 -43.21 11.62 -28.23
CA PHE A 559 -43.96 12.86 -28.43
C PHE A 559 -44.43 13.01 -29.88
N LEU A 560 -43.55 12.78 -30.86
CA LEU A 560 -43.89 12.85 -32.29
C LEU A 560 -44.96 11.81 -32.67
N ILE A 561 -44.80 10.56 -32.24
CA ILE A 561 -45.81 9.50 -32.43
C ILE A 561 -47.17 9.91 -31.83
N LYS A 562 -47.16 10.49 -30.62
CA LYS A 562 -48.38 10.93 -29.93
C LYS A 562 -49.09 12.07 -30.68
N GLU A 563 -48.35 13.07 -31.18
CA GLU A 563 -48.97 14.16 -31.94
C GLU A 563 -49.44 13.72 -33.33
N GLU A 564 -48.75 12.78 -33.99
CA GLU A 564 -49.21 12.20 -35.27
C GLU A 564 -50.56 11.46 -35.09
N LEU A 565 -50.65 10.58 -34.08
CA LEU A 565 -51.90 9.91 -33.70
C LEU A 565 -53.02 10.91 -33.33
N ARG A 566 -52.67 12.07 -32.79
CA ARG A 566 -53.61 13.16 -32.45
C ARG A 566 -54.05 13.94 -33.68
N GLY A 567 -53.16 14.14 -34.65
CA GLY A 567 -53.44 14.73 -35.96
C GLY A 567 -54.47 13.92 -36.73
N HIS A 568 -54.27 12.59 -36.81
CA HIS A 568 -55.24 11.66 -37.39
C HIS A 568 -56.61 11.70 -36.68
N GLY A 569 -56.63 11.75 -35.34
CA GLY A 569 -57.88 11.89 -34.56
C GLY A 569 -58.63 13.22 -34.79
N CYS A 570 -57.91 14.33 -35.02
CA CYS A 570 -58.51 15.63 -35.30
C CYS A 570 -59.16 15.74 -36.67
N CYS A 571 -58.73 14.94 -37.66
CA CYS A 571 -59.39 14.86 -38.96
C CYS A 571 -60.80 14.28 -38.87
N TYR A 572 -61.02 13.27 -38.02
CA TYR A 572 -62.34 12.65 -37.86
C TYR A 572 -63.36 13.60 -37.20
N ARG A 573 -62.95 14.38 -36.19
CA ARG A 573 -63.87 15.28 -35.45
C ARG A 573 -64.25 16.56 -36.20
N LYS A 574 -63.46 17.02 -37.17
CA LYS A 574 -63.81 18.18 -38.01
C LYS A 574 -64.87 17.88 -39.08
N ILE A 575 -65.12 16.62 -39.40
CA ILE A 575 -66.13 16.22 -40.40
C ILE A 575 -67.55 16.34 -39.82
N CYS A 576 -67.77 15.94 -38.56
CA CYS A 576 -69.11 15.94 -37.96
C CYS A 576 -69.67 17.34 -37.60
N CYS A 577 -68.85 18.37 -37.41
CA CYS A 577 -69.35 19.72 -37.06
C CYS A 577 -69.74 20.60 -38.26
N ARG A 578 -69.83 20.06 -39.49
CA ARG A 578 -70.15 20.84 -40.70
C ARG A 578 -71.54 20.58 -41.30
N GLN A 579 -72.35 19.66 -40.77
CA GLN A 579 -73.68 19.36 -41.32
C GLN A 579 -74.86 20.03 -40.59
N ASP A 580 -74.81 20.26 -39.27
CA ASP A 580 -75.94 20.80 -38.49
C ASP A 580 -76.10 22.34 -38.56
N LYS A 581 -75.97 22.95 -39.75
CA LYS A 581 -76.20 24.39 -39.95
C LYS A 581 -77.06 24.75 -41.17
N MET A 582 -77.82 23.79 -41.70
CA MET A 582 -78.71 24.00 -42.84
C MET A 582 -80.13 23.41 -42.68
N GLU A 583 -80.63 23.33 -41.45
CA GLU A 583 -82.05 23.16 -41.07
C GLU A 583 -82.10 23.57 -39.58
N THR A 584 -82.86 24.56 -39.10
CA THR A 584 -84.16 25.10 -39.51
C THR A 584 -84.27 26.61 -39.18
N ARG A 585 -84.96 27.38 -40.04
CA ARG A 585 -85.72 28.55 -39.61
C ARG A 585 -87.19 28.20 -39.78
N LEU A 586 -87.94 28.02 -38.68
CA LEU A 586 -89.37 28.35 -38.52
C LEU A 586 -89.89 27.91 -37.15
N THR A 587 -90.94 28.59 -36.71
CA THR A 587 -91.82 28.36 -35.53
C THR A 587 -91.22 28.42 -34.12
N ASP A 588 -91.52 29.58 -33.49
CA ASP A 588 -91.99 29.78 -32.11
C ASP A 588 -92.53 28.56 -31.33
N GLY A 589 -92.52 28.66 -29.99
CA GLY A 589 -93.56 28.05 -29.16
C GLY A 589 -93.15 27.44 -27.81
N ASP A 590 -92.94 28.31 -26.81
CA ASP A 590 -93.40 28.19 -25.41
C ASP A 590 -93.36 26.88 -24.56
N SER A 591 -93.11 27.10 -23.25
CA SER A 591 -93.65 26.34 -22.09
C SER A 591 -93.03 25.00 -21.59
N LYS A 592 -92.33 25.14 -20.45
CA LYS A 592 -92.52 24.42 -19.15
C LYS A 592 -92.42 22.87 -19.00
N ARG A 593 -91.57 22.52 -18.01
CA ARG A 593 -91.80 21.65 -16.82
C ARG A 593 -91.81 20.11 -16.90
N ASP A 594 -90.95 19.58 -16.05
CA ASP A 594 -91.20 18.58 -14.99
C ASP A 594 -91.33 17.07 -15.27
N MET A 595 -90.49 16.34 -14.50
CA MET A 595 -90.79 15.11 -13.75
C MET A 595 -90.87 13.73 -14.44
N LEU A 596 -89.87 12.92 -14.10
CA LEU A 596 -90.00 11.58 -13.47
C LEU A 596 -91.00 10.57 -14.06
N SER A 597 -90.48 9.46 -14.58
CA SER A 597 -90.83 8.11 -14.06
C SER A 597 -89.90 7.00 -14.57
N MET A 598 -89.36 6.23 -13.60
CA MET A 598 -89.01 4.81 -13.72
C MET A 598 -90.32 3.98 -13.58
N PRO A 599 -90.41 2.65 -13.88
CA PRO A 599 -89.41 1.64 -13.46
C PRO A 599 -89.25 0.35 -14.32
N MET A 600 -88.30 -0.50 -13.88
CA MET A 600 -88.33 -1.99 -13.75
C MET A 600 -89.04 -2.92 -14.79
N SER A 601 -88.56 -4.13 -15.14
CA SER A 601 -87.36 -4.92 -14.77
C SER A 601 -87.39 -6.36 -15.37
N ILE A 602 -86.32 -7.18 -15.19
CA ILE A 602 -86.30 -8.67 -15.10
C ILE A 602 -86.41 -9.46 -16.45
N VAL A 603 -85.60 -10.51 -16.79
CA VAL A 603 -84.43 -11.19 -16.15
C VAL A 603 -83.68 -12.14 -17.15
N ASN A 604 -82.34 -12.24 -17.00
CA ASN A 604 -81.33 -13.33 -17.26
C ASN A 604 -81.43 -14.28 -18.49
N TYR A 605 -80.41 -15.06 -18.92
CA TYR A 605 -79.15 -15.58 -18.33
C TYR A 605 -78.12 -15.90 -19.46
N GLY A 606 -76.81 -15.96 -19.17
CA GLY A 606 -75.82 -16.67 -20.02
C GLY A 606 -74.48 -15.94 -20.30
N GLU A 607 -73.38 -16.50 -19.79
CA GLU A 607 -71.99 -15.99 -19.72
C GLU A 607 -71.23 -15.82 -21.06
N GLY A 608 -70.15 -15.00 -21.11
CA GLY A 608 -69.14 -15.06 -22.19
C GLY A 608 -68.31 -13.80 -22.53
N GLU A 609 -67.17 -13.61 -21.85
CA GLU A 609 -65.90 -12.95 -22.27
C GLU A 609 -65.80 -11.57 -23.00
N VAL A 610 -65.30 -10.59 -22.24
CA VAL A 610 -64.14 -9.67 -22.49
C VAL A 610 -63.78 -9.19 -23.92
N LYS A 611 -64.18 -7.94 -24.19
CA LYS A 611 -63.41 -6.79 -24.76
C LYS A 611 -62.12 -7.01 -25.61
N LYS A 612 -62.29 -6.68 -26.90
CA LYS A 612 -61.40 -5.88 -27.80
C LYS A 612 -61.04 -4.48 -27.18
N PRO A 613 -60.14 -3.61 -27.74
CA PRO A 613 -59.85 -3.49 -29.19
C PRO A 613 -58.42 -2.98 -29.62
N GLN A 614 -58.28 -2.76 -30.96
CA GLN A 614 -57.33 -1.85 -31.67
C GLN A 614 -55.83 -2.25 -31.72
N ASP A 615 -55.08 -2.09 -32.83
CA ASP A 615 -55.42 -1.64 -34.20
C ASP A 615 -54.25 -1.83 -35.21
N VAL A 616 -54.53 -1.73 -36.54
CA VAL A 616 -53.69 -1.05 -37.59
C VAL A 616 -52.30 -1.69 -37.96
N GLU A 617 -51.82 -1.81 -39.22
CA GLU A 617 -52.31 -1.44 -40.57
C GLU A 617 -51.65 -2.26 -41.72
N SER A 618 -52.06 -1.93 -42.97
CA SER A 618 -51.52 -2.27 -44.30
C SER A 618 -49.99 -2.12 -44.48
N VAL A 619 -49.27 -2.86 -45.34
CA VAL A 619 -49.44 -3.30 -46.76
C VAL A 619 -49.10 -2.23 -47.81
N ASP A 620 -48.08 -2.53 -48.63
CA ASP A 620 -47.68 -1.96 -49.95
C ASP A 620 -47.48 -0.43 -50.12
N GLY A 621 -46.67 0.09 -51.04
CA GLY A 621 -45.74 -0.54 -51.99
C GLY A 621 -45.45 0.34 -53.23
N LYS A 622 -44.18 0.37 -53.67
CA LYS A 622 -43.66 0.75 -55.02
C LYS A 622 -43.76 2.19 -55.58
N THR A 623 -42.69 2.56 -56.32
CA THR A 623 -42.67 3.34 -57.60
C THR A 623 -43.01 4.85 -57.60
N ASP A 624 -42.43 5.73 -58.44
CA ASP A 624 -41.24 5.68 -59.32
C ASP A 624 -40.82 7.11 -59.80
N SER A 625 -39.57 7.24 -60.25
CA SER A 625 -39.14 8.01 -61.44
C SER A 625 -38.94 9.54 -61.46
N ARG A 626 -37.96 9.90 -62.32
CA ARG A 626 -37.68 11.17 -63.03
C ARG A 626 -37.09 12.35 -62.22
N SER A 627 -35.89 12.88 -62.47
CA SER A 627 -35.13 13.22 -63.71
C SER A 627 -35.11 14.73 -63.99
N ARG A 628 -33.91 15.35 -63.90
CA ARG A 628 -33.30 16.19 -64.96
C ARG A 628 -31.97 16.84 -64.55
N ARG A 629 -30.99 16.80 -65.47
CA ARG A 629 -29.98 17.83 -65.84
C ARG A 629 -29.08 18.46 -64.73
N SER A 630 -27.81 18.81 -64.97
CA SER A 630 -26.96 18.74 -66.19
C SER A 630 -25.51 19.15 -65.87
N THR A 631 -24.53 18.73 -66.71
CA THR A 631 -23.28 19.46 -67.11
C THR A 631 -22.28 19.94 -66.03
N PHE A 632 -20.95 19.89 -66.21
CA PHE A 632 -20.05 19.31 -67.22
C PHE A 632 -18.59 19.39 -66.69
N THR A 633 -17.65 18.61 -67.25
CA THR A 633 -16.16 18.73 -67.15
C THR A 633 -15.51 18.77 -65.74
N ARG A 634 -14.62 17.86 -65.31
CA ARG A 634 -13.47 17.15 -65.94
C ARG A 634 -12.25 18.02 -66.22
N THR A 635 -11.23 17.94 -65.35
CA THR A 635 -9.86 17.55 -65.77
C THR A 635 -9.02 17.01 -64.60
N SER A 636 -8.23 15.99 -64.92
CA SER A 636 -7.22 15.36 -64.07
C SER A 636 -5.82 15.68 -64.61
N VAL A 637 -4.83 15.93 -63.76
CA VAL A 637 -3.40 15.82 -64.12
C VAL A 637 -2.64 15.17 -62.96
N THR A 638 -1.68 14.31 -63.32
CA THR A 638 -0.86 13.43 -62.47
C THR A 638 0.58 13.96 -62.32
N SER A 639 1.41 13.23 -61.54
CA SER A 639 2.89 13.18 -61.62
C SER A 639 3.66 14.30 -60.86
N VAL A 640 4.92 14.17 -60.43
CA VAL A 640 5.89 13.04 -60.25
C VAL A 640 7.12 13.57 -59.46
N ASP A 641 7.87 12.69 -58.79
CA ASP A 641 9.28 12.74 -58.27
C ASP A 641 10.03 14.08 -57.98
N GLY A 642 10.98 14.05 -57.02
CA GLY A 642 12.16 14.95 -57.08
C GLY A 642 12.91 15.28 -55.78
N VAL A 643 14.18 14.85 -55.69
CA VAL A 643 15.13 14.98 -54.55
C VAL A 643 16.53 15.18 -55.15
N PRO A 644 17.41 16.17 -54.75
CA PRO A 644 18.02 16.21 -53.40
C PRO A 644 18.59 17.57 -52.84
N MET A 645 19.02 17.56 -51.55
CA MET A 645 20.26 18.14 -50.98
C MET A 645 20.60 19.66 -50.89
N ARG A 646 21.19 20.02 -49.71
CA ARG A 646 22.38 20.92 -49.47
C ARG A 646 22.28 22.43 -49.85
N THR A 647 23.02 23.40 -49.30
CA THR A 647 24.05 23.47 -48.23
C THR A 647 24.15 24.88 -47.62
N SER A 648 24.62 24.94 -46.36
CA SER A 648 25.40 25.99 -45.68
C SER A 648 26.05 27.13 -46.51
N THR A 649 26.01 28.37 -45.96
CA THR A 649 27.11 29.37 -45.77
C THR A 649 26.49 30.77 -45.50
N ALA A 650 27.08 31.75 -44.82
CA ALA A 650 28.09 31.77 -43.74
C ALA A 650 28.06 33.16 -43.05
N ASN A 651 28.46 33.19 -41.77
CA ASN A 651 29.10 34.28 -40.99
C ASN A 651 28.81 35.76 -41.27
N LEU A 652 28.50 36.51 -40.20
CA LEU A 652 29.09 37.83 -39.97
C LEU A 652 29.31 38.06 -38.46
N LEU A 653 30.50 38.58 -38.13
CA LEU A 653 31.01 38.86 -36.78
C LEU A 653 30.75 40.31 -36.37
N ASP A 654 30.88 40.56 -35.07
CA ASP A 654 31.11 41.84 -34.38
C ASP A 654 30.10 43.00 -34.58
N ALA A 655 29.40 43.34 -33.49
CA ALA A 655 29.84 44.47 -32.66
C ALA A 655 29.14 44.50 -31.28
N GLN A 656 29.85 45.02 -30.27
CA GLN A 656 29.29 45.51 -29.00
C GLN A 656 28.33 46.69 -29.31
N GLU A 657 27.34 47.08 -28.50
CA GLU A 657 27.42 47.46 -27.07
C GLU A 657 25.99 47.79 -26.53
N TYR A 658 25.88 48.05 -25.22
CA TYR A 658 24.83 48.77 -24.47
C TYR A 658 23.82 48.03 -23.56
N LEU A 659 23.73 48.62 -22.35
CA LEU A 659 22.65 48.54 -21.34
C LEU A 659 22.50 47.26 -20.50
N LYS A 660 23.52 46.98 -19.67
CA LYS A 660 23.28 46.41 -18.33
C LYS A 660 22.59 47.45 -17.44
N VAL A 661 21.37 47.18 -16.98
CA VAL A 661 20.72 47.90 -15.87
C VAL A 661 20.58 46.90 -14.71
N PRO A 662 21.33 47.05 -13.59
CA PRO A 662 21.22 46.14 -12.46
C PRO A 662 19.89 46.32 -11.71
N SER A 663 19.46 45.27 -11.02
CA SER A 663 18.16 45.24 -10.37
C SER A 663 18.09 46.17 -9.15
N LEU A 664 16.89 46.64 -8.80
CA LEU A 664 16.71 47.61 -7.70
C LEU A 664 17.11 47.03 -6.32
N MET A 665 17.11 45.70 -6.17
CA MET A 665 17.48 45.02 -4.92
C MET A 665 19.00 45.01 -4.67
N GLU A 666 19.81 44.84 -5.72
CA GLU A 666 21.29 44.80 -5.62
C GLU A 666 21.89 46.16 -5.17
N ARG A 667 21.14 47.26 -5.28
CA ARG A 667 21.56 48.59 -4.83
C ARG A 667 21.25 48.91 -3.36
N PHE A 668 20.42 48.13 -2.68
CA PHE A 668 19.99 48.43 -1.30
C PHE A 668 20.50 47.44 -0.25
N PHE A 669 20.75 46.18 -0.61
CA PHE A 669 21.14 45.13 0.35
C PHE A 669 22.31 44.31 -0.18
N GLY A 670 23.54 44.75 0.15
CA GLY A 670 24.78 44.10 -0.29
C GLY A 670 25.09 42.81 0.47
N PHE A 671 24.37 41.73 0.18
CA PHE A 671 24.63 40.38 0.72
C PHE A 671 24.62 39.32 -0.39
N LYS A 672 25.64 38.46 -0.41
CA LYS A 672 25.72 37.23 -1.22
C LYS A 672 25.65 36.02 -0.28
N SER A 673 24.61 35.20 -0.38
CA SER A 673 24.56 33.85 0.23
C SER A 673 23.38 33.06 -0.29
N ASP A 674 23.60 31.81 -0.70
CA ASP A 674 22.61 30.91 -1.33
C ASP A 674 22.08 29.81 -0.37
N ASP A 675 21.61 30.17 0.84
CA ASP A 675 20.80 29.26 1.70
C ASP A 675 19.56 29.97 2.29
N PRO A 676 18.33 29.48 2.07
CA PRO A 676 17.10 30.06 2.62
C PRO A 676 16.95 29.98 4.15
N ARG A 677 17.68 29.11 4.85
CA ARG A 677 17.37 28.76 6.26
C ARG A 677 17.72 29.79 7.32
N ASN A 678 18.52 30.82 6.99
CA ASN A 678 18.99 31.83 7.95
C ASN A 678 18.26 33.19 7.89
N GLN A 679 17.18 33.35 7.11
CA GLN A 679 16.56 34.67 6.86
C GLN A 679 15.48 35.11 7.88
N CYS A 680 15.28 34.39 8.99
CA CYS A 680 14.21 34.70 9.95
C CYS A 680 14.68 35.22 11.33
N ALA A 681 15.99 35.46 11.53
CA ALA A 681 16.54 35.81 12.85
C ALA A 681 16.48 37.30 13.21
N ASP A 682 16.67 38.22 12.25
CA ASP A 682 16.98 39.65 12.52
C ASP A 682 16.05 40.64 11.80
N ALA A 683 14.75 40.63 12.10
CA ALA A 683 13.78 41.60 11.56
C ALA A 683 13.23 42.53 12.65
N ASP A 684 13.61 43.81 12.61
CA ASP A 684 13.17 44.82 13.59
C ASP A 684 11.63 45.06 13.57
N PRO A 685 10.96 45.18 14.73
CA PRO A 685 9.51 45.35 14.82
C PRO A 685 8.90 46.53 14.04
N GLN A 686 9.64 47.64 13.83
CA GLN A 686 9.11 48.77 13.03
C GLN A 686 8.99 48.40 11.54
N THR A 687 9.87 47.54 11.04
CA THR A 687 9.84 47.07 9.65
C THR A 687 8.58 46.24 9.37
N LEU A 688 8.17 45.41 10.33
CA LEU A 688 6.95 44.59 10.25
C LEU A 688 5.66 45.43 10.27
N ASP A 689 5.60 46.49 11.08
CA ASP A 689 4.46 47.42 11.12
C ASP A 689 4.31 48.22 9.81
N ILE A 690 5.42 48.65 9.22
CA ILE A 690 5.43 49.33 7.91
C ILE A 690 4.94 48.37 6.79
N MET A 691 5.37 47.12 6.79
CA MET A 691 4.87 46.10 5.85
C MET A 691 3.37 45.82 6.04
N ALA A 692 2.91 45.69 7.29
CA ALA A 692 1.48 45.49 7.60
C ALA A 692 0.61 46.65 7.10
N LYS A 693 1.08 47.90 7.26
CA LYS A 693 0.38 49.10 6.77
C LYS A 693 0.34 49.19 5.24
N MET A 694 1.42 48.81 4.55
CA MET A 694 1.43 48.74 3.08
C MET A 694 0.48 47.65 2.53
N LEU A 695 0.44 46.48 3.18
CA LEU A 695 -0.46 45.38 2.79
C LEU A 695 -1.94 45.72 3.04
N TYR A 696 -2.24 46.40 4.16
CA TYR A 696 -3.59 46.91 4.43
C TYR A 696 -4.05 47.94 3.38
N GLY A 697 -3.13 48.78 2.90
CA GLY A 697 -3.34 49.68 1.77
C GLY A 697 -3.74 48.93 0.49
N ARG A 698 -2.93 47.95 0.06
CA ARG A 698 -3.20 47.15 -1.15
C ARG A 698 -4.54 46.40 -1.10
N LYS A 699 -4.93 45.85 0.06
CA LYS A 699 -6.21 45.13 0.23
C LYS A 699 -7.44 46.02 0.01
N LYS A 700 -7.30 47.34 0.25
CA LYS A 700 -8.36 48.35 -0.01
C LYS A 700 -8.46 48.70 -1.50
N THR A 701 -7.33 48.78 -2.22
CA THR A 701 -7.30 49.09 -3.66
C THR A 701 -7.90 47.96 -4.50
N VAL A 702 -7.60 46.69 -4.19
CA VAL A 702 -8.15 45.52 -4.92
C VAL A 702 -9.67 45.37 -4.73
N ARG A 703 -10.20 45.67 -3.53
CA ARG A 703 -11.66 45.73 -3.31
C ARG A 703 -12.35 46.90 -4.03
N GLY A 704 -11.61 47.95 -4.39
CA GLY A 704 -12.13 49.08 -5.18
C GLY A 704 -12.26 48.77 -6.67
N THR A 705 -11.27 48.07 -7.25
CA THR A 705 -11.26 47.72 -8.68
C THR A 705 -12.21 46.59 -9.05
N ALA A 706 -12.44 45.61 -8.15
CA ALA A 706 -13.40 44.53 -8.38
C ALA A 706 -14.87 44.99 -8.54
N LYS A 707 -15.19 46.25 -8.25
CA LYS A 707 -16.56 46.80 -8.32
C LYS A 707 -16.95 47.43 -9.67
N TYR A 708 -16.03 47.43 -10.65
CA TYR A 708 -16.23 48.10 -11.95
C TYR A 708 -16.15 47.18 -13.19
N VAL A 709 -15.89 45.88 -13.04
CA VAL A 709 -15.92 44.95 -14.17
C VAL A 709 -17.36 44.46 -14.40
N LYS A 710 -18.11 45.24 -15.18
CA LYS A 710 -19.38 44.81 -15.80
C LYS A 710 -19.10 44.19 -17.18
N SER A 711 -20.11 43.50 -17.71
CA SER A 711 -20.10 42.74 -18.97
C SER A 711 -19.43 43.44 -20.17
N ASP A 712 -18.93 42.60 -21.09
CA ASP A 712 -18.43 42.92 -22.44
C ASP A 712 -16.99 43.44 -22.57
N MET A 713 -16.03 42.63 -22.13
CA MET A 713 -14.63 42.76 -22.55
C MET A 713 -14.03 41.38 -22.87
N GLN A 714 -13.69 41.14 -24.14
CA GLN A 714 -13.01 39.92 -24.56
C GLN A 714 -11.54 39.95 -24.14
N LEU A 715 -11.14 39.01 -23.29
CA LEU A 715 -9.75 38.74 -22.96
C LEU A 715 -9.00 38.24 -24.20
N LYS A 716 -7.86 38.86 -24.50
CA LYS A 716 -6.97 38.39 -25.57
C LYS A 716 -5.91 37.46 -24.97
N ILE A 717 -5.48 36.49 -25.77
CA ILE A 717 -4.48 35.45 -25.41
C ILE A 717 -3.15 36.05 -24.89
N GLN A 718 -2.88 37.34 -25.19
CA GLN A 718 -1.68 38.06 -24.81
C GLN A 718 -1.62 38.45 -23.31
N ASP A 719 -2.75 38.45 -22.59
CA ASP A 719 -2.80 38.86 -21.17
C ASP A 719 -2.53 37.71 -20.17
N VAL A 720 -2.47 36.46 -20.65
CA VAL A 720 -2.30 35.24 -19.84
C VAL A 720 -1.00 35.21 -19.01
N PRO A 721 0.19 35.62 -19.53
CA PRO A 721 1.44 35.53 -18.77
C PRO A 721 1.44 36.39 -17.48
N MET A 722 0.86 37.59 -17.56
CA MET A 722 0.76 38.51 -16.43
C MET A 722 -0.18 37.98 -15.33
N LEU A 723 -1.25 37.29 -15.71
CA LEU A 723 -2.14 36.61 -14.76
C LEU A 723 -1.42 35.46 -14.06
N LEU A 724 -0.63 34.68 -14.82
CA LEU A 724 0.14 33.55 -14.30
C LEU A 724 1.23 33.99 -13.30
N GLU A 725 1.87 35.12 -13.55
CA GLU A 725 2.87 35.73 -12.65
C GLU A 725 2.24 36.26 -11.35
N LEU A 726 1.02 36.80 -11.42
CA LEU A 726 0.25 37.24 -10.25
C LEU A 726 -0.19 36.07 -9.38
N ILE A 727 -0.62 34.96 -9.99
CA ILE A 727 -1.05 33.74 -9.27
C ILE A 727 0.14 33.05 -8.62
N THR A 728 1.27 32.87 -9.32
CA THR A 728 2.48 32.26 -8.74
C THR A 728 3.04 33.09 -7.58
N LYS A 729 3.01 34.42 -7.67
CA LYS A 729 3.38 35.29 -6.54
C LYS A 729 2.43 35.18 -5.34
N ALA A 730 1.12 34.99 -5.56
CA ALA A 730 0.16 34.79 -4.47
C ALA A 730 0.37 33.45 -3.75
N VAL A 731 0.58 32.36 -4.50
CA VAL A 731 0.81 31.01 -3.96
C VAL A 731 2.12 30.94 -3.17
N ALA A 732 3.19 31.60 -3.65
CA ALA A 732 4.46 31.66 -2.94
C ALA A 732 4.37 32.40 -1.58
N ASP A 733 3.45 33.35 -1.45
CA ASP A 733 3.26 34.18 -0.25
C ASP A 733 2.39 33.47 0.81
N GLU A 734 1.49 32.56 0.42
CA GLU A 734 0.78 31.67 1.36
C GLU A 734 1.68 30.55 1.87
N ARG A 735 2.46 29.88 1.00
CA ARG A 735 3.41 28.83 1.41
C ARG A 735 4.41 29.35 2.44
N ARG A 736 4.82 30.63 2.33
CA ARG A 736 5.73 31.29 3.28
C ARG A 736 5.07 31.60 4.64
N LYS A 737 3.75 31.78 4.71
CA LYS A 737 3.01 31.95 5.98
C LYS A 737 2.87 30.65 6.75
N GLU A 738 2.57 29.54 6.07
CA GLU A 738 2.48 28.23 6.73
C GLU A 738 3.81 27.80 7.36
N LEU A 739 4.93 27.99 6.64
CA LEU A 739 6.27 27.68 7.11
C LEU A 739 6.62 28.46 8.39
N CYS A 740 6.36 29.77 8.44
CA CYS A 740 6.59 30.56 9.65
C CYS A 740 5.59 30.26 10.78
N SER A 741 4.35 29.85 10.47
CA SER A 741 3.33 29.53 11.47
C SER A 741 3.59 28.22 12.23
N LYS A 742 4.34 27.27 11.64
CA LYS A 742 4.60 25.94 12.24
C LYS A 742 5.78 25.91 13.22
N HIS A 743 6.46 27.02 13.48
CA HIS A 743 7.66 27.06 14.35
C HIS A 743 7.56 27.99 15.58
N PHE A 744 6.43 28.65 15.83
CA PHE A 744 6.20 29.45 17.03
C PHE A 744 4.80 29.21 17.65
N PRO A 745 4.67 28.42 18.73
CA PRO A 745 3.43 28.34 19.49
C PRO A 745 3.23 29.62 20.33
N GLN A 746 2.18 30.40 20.03
CA GLN A 746 1.89 31.64 20.76
C GLN A 746 1.33 31.37 22.17
N ASN A 747 2.19 31.51 23.17
CA ASN A 747 1.78 31.81 24.55
C ASN A 747 1.70 33.34 24.74
N SER A 748 0.52 33.87 25.09
CA SER A 748 0.43 35.23 25.67
C SER A 748 -0.75 35.41 26.63
N HIS A 749 -0.61 36.38 27.53
CA HIS A 749 -1.35 36.48 28.79
C HIS A 749 -2.79 36.99 28.66
N ARG A 750 -3.72 36.27 29.31
CA ARG A 750 -4.39 36.72 30.55
C ARG A 750 -4.56 38.25 30.72
N GLN A 751 -5.72 38.80 30.35
CA GLN A 751 -6.24 40.03 30.97
C GLN A 751 -7.73 39.95 31.32
N SER A 752 -8.07 40.67 32.39
CA SER A 752 -9.30 40.62 33.19
C SER A 752 -10.57 41.14 32.51
N THR A 753 -11.72 40.53 32.85
CA THR A 753 -13.05 41.17 32.80
C THR A 753 -13.80 41.00 34.13
N PRO A 754 -14.75 41.89 34.50
CA PRO A 754 -15.18 42.07 35.90
C PRO A 754 -16.46 41.32 36.31
N ARG A 755 -16.62 41.14 37.64
CA ARG A 755 -17.79 40.54 38.31
C ARG A 755 -19.11 41.33 38.13
N LYS A 756 -20.20 40.57 37.90
CA LYS A 756 -21.63 40.70 38.33
C LYS A 756 -22.53 40.24 37.16
N ARG A 757 -23.65 39.53 37.35
CA ARG A 757 -24.43 39.20 38.56
C ARG A 757 -25.16 37.86 38.38
N THR A 758 -25.53 37.23 39.48
CA THR A 758 -26.41 36.05 39.63
C THR A 758 -27.77 36.22 38.96
N ILE A 759 -28.33 35.14 38.39
CA ILE A 759 -29.23 34.18 39.07
C ILE A 759 -28.76 32.77 38.66
#